data_AF-A0A812SWU7-F1
#
_entry.id   AF-A0A812SWU7-F1
#
_cell.length_a   1.000
_cell.length_b   1.000
_cell.length_c   1.000
_cell.angle_alpha   90.00
_cell.angle_beta   90.00
_cell.angle_gamma   90.00
#
_symmetry.space_group_name_H-M   'P 1'
#
loop_
_entity.id
_entity.type
_entity.pdbx_description
1 polymer ?
#
loop_
_entity_poly.entity_id
_entity_poly.type
_entity_poly.pdbx_seq_one_letter_code
_entity_poly.pdbx_strand_id
1 'polypeptide(L)'
;MAERAEFNRKCTNSTGPLYSADLFLAATPRSGQKAMVGLRGWRLLGRARRRSTGPLVALSLALSSHLAHLSWNALPGFVAAWAPTPTVHHSGSRLLAGSVRAVASAVEAGPAVKTLSEASLQAQVEGFFARALADVAGEAKVMVAPADPRFGDYQCNNAMGLFKQSKKEGGKEGWKSPRDVGEAIKAALPAEASELFEEVNVAPQGFITVKLSPQWLHKQVAELFDHGLQLRSSMSQRIVIDYSSPNIAKEMHVGHLRSTILGDTMANLFEDLGHEVVRLNHVGDWGTQFGMLLEYMRREEALDGEASSMVVSDLQKFYRSAKEAFDEDDEFRKKAQTNVVELQSGADWARAAWNRICEASRKEFDTVYGRLQIRGLQERGESFYNKMLPGVVEELQEKGLVTESDGALCVFTNVSETPLIVQKADGGFGYDSTDCAAVQHRINEENANRVIYVIDNGQELHMRMVFSAAEQAGWLSGGARLDFMGFGLVQGQDGKKFKTRSGEVVRLRDLLDEAADRSEVELRKRAENANIVLDEDKERKLKQNAESIGMAAVKYFDLRQNRNSDYRFSYDSMLDPKGNTAVYVLYAYARIAGVLRRADFEIGTLSTTDLELTEAPERALALRLLRLPEVIAQVEDDLFPSRLVDHMYGLATDFSSFYTECPVVGSEQQKSRLILCEVVRRQLAYCLGLLRIEPFEQL
;
A
#
# COMPACT_ATOMS: atom_id res chain seq x y z
N MET A 1 -43.37 38.63 19.52
CA MET A 1 -43.13 40.05 19.88
C MET A 1 -41.80 40.14 20.62
N ALA A 2 -41.34 41.35 20.97
CA ALA A 2 -40.07 41.68 21.66
C ALA A 2 -39.56 40.63 22.67
N GLU A 3 -38.26 40.42 22.87
CA GLU A 3 -37.11 41.35 22.75
C GLU A 3 -36.00 40.85 21.79
N ARG A 4 -35.00 41.59 21.24
CA ARG A 4 -34.41 42.96 21.37
C ARG A 4 -33.60 43.33 22.64
N ALA A 5 -32.32 43.71 22.57
CA ALA A 5 -31.30 43.70 21.51
C ALA A 5 -29.92 44.11 22.09
N GLU A 6 -28.82 43.58 21.54
CA GLU A 6 -27.49 44.26 21.48
C GLU A 6 -26.69 43.57 20.35
N PHE A 7 -26.45 44.12 19.15
CA PHE A 7 -25.90 45.42 18.70
C PHE A 7 -24.35 45.49 18.55
N ASN A 8 -23.81 44.51 17.79
CA ASN A 8 -23.18 44.72 16.47
C ASN A 8 -22.13 45.86 16.27
N ARG A 9 -21.02 45.50 15.58
CA ARG A 9 -19.86 46.34 15.11
C ARG A 9 -18.75 46.52 16.18
N LYS A 10 -17.46 46.69 15.84
CA LYS A 10 -16.81 47.19 14.59
C LYS A 10 -15.31 46.79 14.50
N CYS A 11 -14.70 46.85 13.29
CA CYS A 11 -13.24 46.84 12.99
C CYS A 11 -12.45 45.54 13.33
N THR A 12 -11.84 44.76 12.42
CA THR A 12 -10.84 44.95 11.32
C THR A 12 -9.36 44.93 11.73
N ASN A 13 -8.59 44.06 11.04
CA ASN A 13 -7.13 44.01 10.88
C ASN A 13 -6.22 43.66 12.08
N SER A 14 -5.72 42.42 12.12
CA SER A 14 -4.27 42.16 12.15
C SER A 14 -3.90 40.70 11.86
N THR A 15 -2.68 40.54 11.35
CA THR A 15 -1.94 39.35 10.92
C THR A 15 -1.68 38.27 11.97
N GLY A 16 -1.64 36.98 11.56
CA GLY A 16 -0.85 35.94 12.24
C GLY A 16 -1.48 34.54 12.30
N PRO A 17 -0.82 33.46 11.83
CA PRO A 17 -1.29 32.09 12.03
C PRO A 17 -0.88 31.54 13.40
N LEU A 18 -1.85 31.05 14.18
CA LEU A 18 -1.59 30.27 15.40
C LEU A 18 -1.65 28.78 15.07
N TYR A 19 -0.52 28.09 15.23
CA TYR A 19 -0.45 26.63 15.18
C TYR A 19 -1.06 26.04 16.46
N SER A 20 -2.05 25.16 16.32
CA SER A 20 -2.57 24.33 17.41
C SER A 20 -1.64 23.13 17.62
N ALA A 21 -0.87 23.16 18.70
CA ALA A 21 -0.09 22.01 19.18
C ALA A 21 -0.88 21.30 20.29
N ASP A 22 -1.66 20.28 19.94
CA ASP A 22 -2.42 19.52 20.93
C ASP A 22 -1.52 18.58 21.74
N LEU A 23 -1.74 18.55 23.06
CA LEU A 23 -0.89 17.81 24.00
C LEU A 23 -1.34 16.35 24.17
N PHE A 24 -0.36 15.45 24.22
CA PHE A 24 -0.55 14.11 24.78
C PHE A 24 -0.97 14.20 26.26
N LEU A 25 -2.22 13.81 26.55
CA LEU A 25 -2.71 13.60 27.92
C LEU A 25 -2.46 12.16 28.37
N ALA A 26 -1.31 11.93 29.00
CA ALA A 26 -1.02 10.67 29.69
C ALA A 26 -1.79 10.60 31.02
N ALA A 27 -2.76 9.68 31.12
CA ALA A 27 -3.54 9.48 32.34
C ALA A 27 -2.72 8.75 33.42
N THR A 28 -2.76 9.26 34.65
CA THR A 28 -2.22 8.56 35.83
C THR A 28 -3.27 8.49 36.94
N PRO A 29 -3.70 7.29 37.40
CA PRO A 29 -4.47 7.16 38.63
C PRO A 29 -3.55 7.26 39.86
N ARG A 30 -4.04 7.84 40.96
CA ARG A 30 -3.29 7.98 42.22
C ARG A 30 -4.20 7.74 43.43
N SER A 31 -3.67 7.05 44.45
CA SER A 31 -4.32 6.65 45.72
C SER A 31 -5.52 5.68 45.60
N GLY A 32 -5.65 4.61 46.40
CA GLY A 32 -4.68 3.91 47.25
C GLY A 32 -5.01 3.87 48.75
N GLN A 33 -4.58 2.82 49.46
CA GLN A 33 -4.50 2.77 50.93
C GLN A 33 -3.43 1.76 51.42
N LYS A 34 -3.25 1.64 52.73
CA LYS A 34 -2.10 1.00 53.42
C LYS A 34 -2.48 -0.37 54.00
N ALA A 35 -1.54 -1.32 54.06
CA ALA A 35 -1.13 -1.97 55.33
C ALA A 35 0.07 -2.96 55.22
N MET A 36 1.08 -2.69 56.04
CA MET A 36 1.94 -3.60 56.83
C MET A 36 2.47 -4.97 56.31
N VAL A 37 3.82 -5.02 56.22
CA VAL A 37 4.75 -5.93 56.93
C VAL A 37 4.53 -7.46 56.87
N GLY A 38 5.52 -8.15 56.29
CA GLY A 38 5.85 -9.56 56.58
C GLY A 38 7.34 -9.86 56.37
N LEU A 39 8.11 -10.15 57.42
CA LEU A 39 9.54 -10.49 57.32
C LEU A 39 9.78 -12.00 57.21
N ARG A 40 10.58 -12.40 56.20
CA ARG A 40 11.54 -13.53 56.09
C ARG A 40 11.89 -13.66 54.60
N GLY A 41 13.12 -13.59 54.09
CA GLY A 41 14.43 -13.48 54.72
C GLY A 41 15.11 -14.85 54.83
N TRP A 42 16.19 -15.06 54.07
CA TRP A 42 17.28 -16.04 54.25
C TRP A 42 18.52 -15.52 53.48
N ARG A 43 19.75 -15.98 53.80
CA ARG A 43 21.01 -15.46 53.23
C ARG A 43 21.87 -16.56 52.61
N LEU A 44 22.50 -16.19 51.48
CA LEU A 44 23.87 -16.50 51.03
C LEU A 44 24.70 -17.49 51.86
N LEU A 45 25.32 -18.47 51.17
CA LEU A 45 26.79 -18.57 51.02
C LEU A 45 27.20 -19.73 50.08
N GLY A 46 28.31 -19.59 49.33
CA GLY A 46 28.84 -20.67 48.46
C GLY A 46 29.72 -20.23 47.28
N ARG A 47 30.95 -19.75 47.54
CA ARG A 47 31.97 -19.52 46.49
C ARG A 47 32.83 -20.78 46.29
N ALA A 48 33.29 -21.05 45.06
CA ALA A 48 34.73 -20.98 44.70
C ALA A 48 35.11 -21.55 43.31
N ARG A 49 35.88 -20.74 42.55
CA ARG A 49 36.94 -21.13 41.56
C ARG A 49 36.55 -21.96 40.31
N ARG A 50 37.36 -22.03 39.24
CA ARG A 50 38.09 -21.01 38.43
C ARG A 50 38.79 -21.72 37.23
N ARG A 51 38.87 -21.03 36.08
CA ARG A 51 39.88 -21.16 34.98
C ARG A 51 39.82 -22.32 33.96
N SER A 52 39.65 -21.92 32.68
CA SER A 52 40.39 -22.31 31.44
C SER A 52 40.58 -23.79 31.09
N THR A 53 40.42 -24.23 29.83
CA THR A 53 41.05 -23.66 28.61
C THR A 53 40.27 -23.89 27.30
N GLY A 54 40.57 -23.07 26.29
CA GLY A 54 40.68 -23.47 24.88
C GLY A 54 42.06 -23.00 24.35
N PRO A 55 42.36 -22.97 23.04
CA PRO A 55 41.56 -23.42 21.87
C PRO A 55 42.30 -24.51 21.04
N LEU A 56 41.77 -24.89 19.87
CA LEU A 56 42.56 -25.25 18.67
C LEU A 56 41.71 -25.24 17.38
N VAL A 57 42.34 -25.41 16.21
CA VAL A 57 41.84 -24.95 14.89
C VAL A 57 42.13 -25.97 13.76
N ALA A 58 41.18 -26.10 12.81
CA ALA A 58 41.28 -26.77 11.50
C ALA A 58 41.48 -28.32 11.53
N LEU A 59 41.43 -29.10 10.42
CA LEU A 59 41.52 -28.81 8.97
C LEU A 59 40.80 -29.91 8.12
N SER A 60 40.74 -29.70 6.79
CA SER A 60 40.67 -30.71 5.72
C SER A 60 39.32 -31.32 5.27
N LEU A 61 38.70 -30.61 4.32
CA LEU A 61 38.37 -31.05 2.95
C LEU A 61 38.58 -32.52 2.49
N ALA A 62 37.67 -32.89 1.57
CA ALA A 62 37.84 -33.75 0.38
C ALA A 62 37.72 -35.29 0.48
N LEU A 63 36.66 -35.82 -0.15
CA LEU A 63 36.72 -36.94 -1.09
C LEU A 63 35.55 -36.85 -2.09
N SER A 64 35.64 -37.51 -3.25
CA SER A 64 34.80 -37.18 -4.42
C SER A 64 34.46 -38.36 -5.34
N SER A 65 33.40 -38.17 -6.13
CA SER A 65 33.02 -38.90 -7.37
C SER A 65 32.44 -40.33 -7.24
N HIS A 66 31.80 -40.75 -8.34
CA HIS A 66 31.01 -41.98 -8.60
C HIS A 66 29.56 -41.92 -8.11
N LEU A 67 28.54 -42.24 -8.91
CA LEU A 67 28.50 -42.63 -10.34
C LEU A 67 27.19 -42.17 -10.99
N ALA A 68 27.13 -42.16 -12.33
CA ALA A 68 25.94 -41.83 -13.11
C ALA A 68 25.37 -43.06 -13.86
N HIS A 69 24.16 -42.89 -14.42
CA HIS A 69 23.36 -43.78 -15.30
C HIS A 69 22.35 -44.72 -14.64
N LEU A 70 21.07 -44.50 -15.01
CA LEU A 70 20.04 -45.44 -15.52
C LEU A 70 18.71 -44.65 -15.59
N SER A 71 18.45 -43.92 -16.68
CA SER A 71 17.78 -44.39 -17.92
C SER A 71 16.26 -44.56 -17.78
N TRP A 72 15.50 -43.74 -18.51
CA TRP A 72 14.09 -43.98 -18.84
C TRP A 72 13.93 -43.95 -20.37
N ASN A 73 13.26 -44.96 -20.93
CA ASN A 73 12.97 -45.07 -22.36
C ASN A 73 11.49 -44.75 -22.62
N ALA A 74 11.20 -43.76 -23.47
CA ALA A 74 9.92 -43.66 -24.18
C ALA A 74 10.05 -42.78 -25.44
N LEU A 75 9.62 -43.32 -26.57
CA LEU A 75 9.48 -42.72 -27.90
C LEU A 75 8.43 -43.56 -28.67
N PRO A 76 7.85 -43.11 -29.81
CA PRO A 76 7.97 -41.79 -30.45
C PRO A 76 6.61 -41.14 -30.85
N GLY A 77 6.68 -39.91 -31.38
CA GLY A 77 5.96 -39.56 -32.61
C GLY A 77 4.88 -38.47 -32.54
N PHE A 78 5.12 -37.35 -33.23
CA PHE A 78 4.40 -37.00 -34.48
C PHE A 78 5.24 -35.95 -35.27
N VAL A 79 4.88 -35.66 -36.53
CA VAL A 79 5.72 -34.93 -37.51
C VAL A 79 4.88 -33.91 -38.30
N ALA A 80 5.55 -32.90 -38.88
CA ALA A 80 5.08 -31.89 -39.86
C ALA A 80 4.43 -30.61 -39.28
N ALA A 81 4.60 -29.41 -39.86
CA ALA A 81 5.62 -28.94 -40.83
C ALA A 81 5.66 -27.39 -40.84
N TRP A 82 6.76 -26.79 -41.35
CA TRP A 82 6.93 -25.34 -41.52
C TRP A 82 7.75 -25.03 -42.80
N ALA A 83 7.26 -24.13 -43.65
CA ALA A 83 7.95 -23.56 -44.82
C ALA A 83 7.08 -22.46 -45.48
N PRO A 84 7.64 -21.54 -46.30
CA PRO A 84 8.91 -20.82 -46.10
C PRO A 84 8.80 -19.30 -46.42
N THR A 85 9.83 -18.52 -46.10
CA THR A 85 10.07 -17.18 -46.68
C THR A 85 11.13 -17.25 -47.80
N PRO A 86 11.08 -16.35 -48.82
CA PRO A 86 12.00 -16.39 -49.97
C PRO A 86 13.32 -15.62 -49.74
N THR A 87 14.36 -16.01 -50.48
CA THR A 87 15.73 -15.47 -50.44
C THR A 87 16.12 -14.74 -51.73
N VAL A 88 16.98 -13.70 -51.64
CA VAL A 88 17.81 -13.23 -52.76
C VAL A 88 19.24 -12.85 -52.29
N HIS A 89 20.22 -13.08 -53.16
CA HIS A 89 21.67 -12.81 -53.08
C HIS A 89 22.00 -11.29 -53.21
N HIS A 90 23.22 -10.71 -53.10
CA HIS A 90 24.63 -11.10 -52.78
C HIS A 90 25.43 -9.79 -52.46
N SER A 91 26.75 -9.67 -52.19
CA SER A 91 27.92 -10.56 -51.93
C SER A 91 29.09 -9.69 -51.44
N GLY A 92 30.10 -10.23 -50.73
CA GLY A 92 31.32 -9.46 -50.37
C GLY A 92 32.47 -10.31 -49.82
N SER A 93 33.62 -10.26 -50.49
CA SER A 93 34.86 -11.03 -50.28
C SER A 93 35.46 -11.14 -48.85
N ARG A 94 35.77 -12.39 -48.48
CA ARG A 94 36.83 -12.90 -47.57
C ARG A 94 37.91 -11.90 -47.08
N LEU A 95 38.33 -12.05 -45.82
CA LEU A 95 39.70 -12.50 -45.47
C LEU A 95 39.85 -12.96 -43.99
N LEU A 96 40.81 -13.87 -43.78
CA LEU A 96 41.45 -14.31 -42.52
C LEU A 96 40.57 -14.79 -41.34
N ALA A 97 40.71 -16.08 -41.03
CA ALA A 97 40.34 -16.63 -39.72
C ALA A 97 41.46 -16.35 -38.69
N GLY A 98 41.07 -15.93 -37.50
CA GLY A 98 41.95 -15.74 -36.35
C GLY A 98 41.15 -15.47 -35.07
N SER A 99 41.70 -15.86 -33.91
CA SER A 99 41.22 -15.43 -32.58
C SER A 99 39.76 -15.74 -32.21
N VAL A 100 39.38 -17.03 -32.17
CA VAL A 100 38.21 -17.46 -31.36
C VAL A 100 38.60 -17.50 -29.87
N ARG A 101 38.84 -16.32 -29.30
CA ARG A 101 38.97 -16.04 -27.87
C ARG A 101 38.89 -14.53 -27.64
N ALA A 102 38.30 -14.12 -26.52
CA ALA A 102 38.06 -12.72 -26.12
C ALA A 102 37.04 -11.93 -26.98
N VAL A 103 35.77 -12.38 -26.96
CA VAL A 103 34.60 -11.49 -26.98
C VAL A 103 33.77 -11.81 -25.74
N ALA A 104 34.28 -11.38 -24.58
CA ALA A 104 33.70 -11.59 -23.25
C ALA A 104 34.18 -10.48 -22.30
N SER A 105 33.95 -9.24 -22.71
CA SER A 105 34.34 -8.01 -22.00
C SER A 105 33.40 -6.89 -22.45
N ALA A 106 33.00 -6.00 -21.53
CA ALA A 106 32.01 -4.94 -21.78
C ALA A 106 30.64 -5.45 -22.26
N VAL A 107 30.01 -6.31 -21.45
CA VAL A 107 28.68 -5.87 -20.98
C VAL A 107 28.98 -4.70 -20.06
N GLU A 108 28.58 -3.48 -20.44
CA GLU A 108 28.66 -2.35 -19.52
C GLU A 108 27.80 -2.66 -18.31
N ALA A 109 28.37 -2.52 -17.11
CA ALA A 109 27.61 -2.67 -15.89
C ALA A 109 26.61 -1.50 -15.85
N GLY A 110 25.34 -1.79 -16.13
CA GLY A 110 24.26 -0.84 -15.91
C GLY A 110 24.28 -0.32 -14.46
N PRO A 111 23.72 0.87 -14.21
CA PRO A 111 23.73 1.49 -12.89
C PRO A 111 23.22 0.49 -11.85
N ALA A 112 23.94 0.37 -10.73
CA ALA A 112 23.57 -0.55 -9.67
C ALA A 112 22.20 -0.13 -9.10
N VAL A 113 21.23 -1.05 -9.18
CA VAL A 113 19.89 -0.86 -8.64
C VAL A 113 20.00 -0.65 -7.13
N LYS A 114 19.69 0.55 -6.67
CA LYS A 114 19.81 0.93 -5.25
C LYS A 114 18.68 0.30 -4.45
N THR A 115 18.99 -0.22 -3.27
CA THR A 115 17.96 -0.58 -2.30
C THR A 115 17.24 0.68 -1.80
N LEU A 116 16.01 0.55 -1.31
CA LEU A 116 15.27 1.66 -0.68
C LEU A 116 16.10 2.37 0.42
N SER A 117 16.85 1.61 1.21
CA SER A 117 17.76 2.14 2.23
C SER A 117 18.92 2.97 1.66
N GLU A 118 19.46 2.62 0.49
CA GLU A 118 20.54 3.36 -0.16
C GLU A 118 20.00 4.57 -0.95
N ALA A 119 18.78 4.46 -1.49
CA ALA A 119 18.11 5.54 -2.20
C ALA A 119 17.46 6.58 -1.26
N SER A 120 17.08 6.18 -0.04
CA SER A 120 16.43 7.04 0.96
C SER A 120 17.42 8.06 1.54
N LEU A 121 17.19 9.33 1.21
CA LEU A 121 17.96 10.45 1.73
C LEU A 121 17.89 10.54 3.26
N GLN A 122 16.70 10.39 3.86
CA GLN A 122 16.60 10.26 5.32
C GLN A 122 17.48 9.12 5.88
N ALA A 123 17.49 7.94 5.26
CA ALA A 123 18.28 6.80 5.75
C ALA A 123 19.80 7.05 5.66
N GLN A 124 20.28 7.75 4.62
CA GLN A 124 21.68 8.18 4.54
C GLN A 124 22.03 9.16 5.67
N VAL A 125 21.19 10.17 5.91
CA VAL A 125 21.35 11.13 7.02
C VAL A 125 21.34 10.41 8.38
N GLU A 126 20.44 9.44 8.56
CA GLU A 126 20.39 8.60 9.75
C GLU A 126 21.65 7.74 9.93
N GLY A 127 22.22 7.19 8.87
CA GLY A 127 23.47 6.42 8.91
C GLY A 127 24.69 7.26 9.35
N PHE A 128 24.72 8.55 9.03
CA PHE A 128 25.73 9.48 9.56
C PHE A 128 25.52 9.78 11.05
N PHE A 129 24.28 10.09 11.45
CA PHE A 129 23.96 10.34 12.86
C PHE A 129 24.07 9.08 13.74
N ALA A 130 23.81 7.89 13.21
CA ALA A 130 23.96 6.61 13.93
C ALA A 130 25.40 6.41 14.42
N ARG A 131 26.38 6.66 13.53
CA ARG A 131 27.82 6.56 13.86
C ARG A 131 28.21 7.59 14.92
N ALA A 132 27.83 8.86 14.73
CA ALA A 132 28.10 9.92 15.70
C ALA A 132 27.43 9.68 17.07
N LEU A 133 26.21 9.10 17.08
CA LEU A 133 25.50 8.75 18.31
C LEU A 133 26.15 7.58 19.04
N ALA A 134 26.64 6.56 18.32
CA ALA A 134 27.36 5.43 18.91
C ALA A 134 28.61 5.89 19.68
N ASP A 135 29.42 6.78 19.10
CA ASP A 135 30.62 7.34 19.75
C ASP A 135 30.28 8.25 20.95
N VAL A 136 29.19 9.02 20.86
CA VAL A 136 28.85 10.07 21.83
C VAL A 136 27.97 9.57 22.98
N ALA A 137 27.16 8.53 22.75
CA ALA A 137 26.14 8.04 23.68
C ALA A 137 25.97 6.50 23.72
N GLY A 138 26.61 5.74 22.83
CA GLY A 138 26.32 4.32 22.62
C GLY A 138 25.10 4.09 21.72
N GLU A 139 24.63 2.85 21.65
CA GLU A 139 23.47 2.49 20.82
C GLU A 139 22.21 3.24 21.26
N ALA A 140 21.71 4.11 20.38
CA ALA A 140 20.51 4.90 20.60
C ALA A 140 19.68 4.95 19.32
N LYS A 141 18.34 4.89 19.43
CA LYS A 141 17.45 5.07 18.27
C LYS A 141 17.69 6.46 17.67
N VAL A 142 18.11 6.51 16.41
CA VAL A 142 18.26 7.76 15.66
C VAL A 142 16.89 8.40 15.46
N MET A 143 16.82 9.73 15.56
CA MET A 143 15.61 10.52 15.40
C MET A 143 15.87 11.67 14.42
N VAL A 144 16.09 11.33 13.15
CA VAL A 144 16.10 12.28 12.05
C VAL A 144 14.66 12.50 11.56
N ALA A 145 14.39 13.70 11.04
CA ALA A 145 13.23 14.01 10.24
C ALA A 145 13.59 15.11 9.22
N PRO A 146 12.78 15.34 8.17
CA PRO A 146 12.80 16.60 7.43
C PRO A 146 12.74 17.80 8.39
N ALA A 147 13.51 18.84 8.07
CA ALA A 147 13.51 20.10 8.80
C ALA A 147 12.53 21.11 8.18
N ASP A 148 12.27 22.18 8.93
CA ASP A 148 11.72 23.41 8.35
C ASP A 148 12.78 24.02 7.40
N PRO A 149 12.46 24.29 6.12
CA PRO A 149 13.42 24.78 5.12
C PRO A 149 14.16 26.07 5.50
N ARG A 150 13.68 26.81 6.51
CA ARG A 150 14.36 28.01 7.04
C ARG A 150 15.58 27.69 7.92
N PHE A 151 15.75 26.44 8.34
CA PHE A 151 16.83 26.01 9.24
C PHE A 151 17.72 24.88 8.68
N GLY A 152 17.28 24.20 7.63
CA GLY A 152 18.01 23.11 6.97
C GLY A 152 17.06 22.22 6.15
N ASP A 153 17.60 21.13 5.60
CA ASP A 153 16.82 20.13 4.88
C ASP A 153 16.34 19.02 5.81
N TYR A 154 17.20 18.57 6.74
CA TYR A 154 16.90 17.57 7.77
C TYR A 154 17.36 18.03 9.15
N GLN A 155 16.82 17.41 10.19
CA GLN A 155 17.14 17.69 11.60
C GLN A 155 17.26 16.40 12.41
N CYS A 156 18.28 16.30 13.25
CA CYS A 156 18.45 15.25 14.26
C CYS A 156 18.03 15.77 15.64
N ASN A 157 17.14 15.01 16.29
CA ASN A 157 16.42 15.41 17.51
C ASN A 157 16.97 14.76 18.80
N ASN A 158 18.01 13.92 18.70
CA ASN A 158 18.49 13.07 19.79
C ASN A 158 19.02 13.82 21.03
N ALA A 159 19.66 14.98 20.85
CA ALA A 159 20.39 15.66 21.92
C ALA A 159 19.52 16.03 23.14
N MET A 160 18.29 16.46 22.92
CA MET A 160 17.33 16.80 23.99
C MET A 160 16.91 15.56 24.82
N GLY A 161 16.79 14.39 24.17
CA GLY A 161 16.51 13.13 24.85
C GLY A 161 17.69 12.64 25.69
N LEU A 162 18.87 12.59 25.07
CA LEU A 162 20.13 12.18 25.70
C LEU A 162 20.51 13.08 26.88
N PHE A 163 20.31 14.39 26.77
CA PHE A 163 20.53 15.33 27.87
C PHE A 163 19.60 15.07 29.07
N LYS A 164 18.31 14.78 28.81
CA LYS A 164 17.34 14.42 29.85
C LYS A 164 17.65 13.07 30.50
N GLN A 165 18.18 12.11 29.74
CA GLN A 165 18.63 10.82 30.27
C GLN A 165 19.88 10.97 31.13
N SER A 166 20.93 11.60 30.58
CA SER A 166 22.19 11.85 31.30
C SER A 166 21.97 12.55 32.64
N LYS A 167 21.06 13.53 32.73
CA LYS A 167 20.69 14.19 33.99
C LYS A 167 20.03 13.28 35.03
N LYS A 168 19.38 12.18 34.65
CA LYS A 168 18.87 11.16 35.59
C LYS A 168 19.99 10.25 36.09
N GLU A 169 21.02 10.04 35.27
CA GLU A 169 22.15 9.14 35.52
C GLU A 169 23.30 9.80 36.31
N GLY A 170 23.08 11.01 36.83
CA GLY A 170 24.06 11.79 37.60
C GLY A 170 24.75 12.92 36.81
N GLY A 171 24.55 12.97 35.49
CA GLY A 171 25.15 13.94 34.58
C GLY A 171 26.46 13.44 33.96
N LYS A 172 26.63 13.68 32.65
CA LYS A 172 27.87 13.43 31.91
C LYS A 172 28.70 14.72 31.87
N GLU A 173 30.01 14.61 32.04
CA GLU A 173 30.90 15.76 32.00
C GLU A 173 30.84 16.47 30.63
N GLY A 174 30.93 17.80 30.64
CA GLY A 174 30.71 18.66 29.47
C GLY A 174 29.25 18.95 29.13
N TRP A 175 28.31 18.04 29.41
CA TRP A 175 26.90 18.18 28.99
C TRP A 175 26.08 19.05 29.96
N LYS A 176 26.16 20.38 29.83
CA LYS A 176 25.47 21.36 30.70
C LYS A 176 24.08 21.75 30.19
N SER A 177 23.86 21.65 28.88
CA SER A 177 22.65 21.99 28.13
C SER A 177 22.38 20.98 27.00
N PRO A 178 21.17 20.96 26.39
CA PRO A 178 20.91 20.17 25.18
C PRO A 178 21.80 20.56 24.02
N ARG A 179 22.21 21.84 23.93
CA ARG A 179 23.14 22.32 22.90
C ARG A 179 24.50 21.63 23.02
N ASP A 180 25.06 21.50 24.22
CA ASP A 180 26.38 20.87 24.40
C ASP A 180 26.38 19.40 23.93
N VAL A 181 25.25 18.70 24.10
CA VAL A 181 25.07 17.34 23.55
C VAL A 181 24.97 17.37 22.02
N GLY A 182 24.29 18.37 21.45
CA GLY A 182 24.19 18.54 19.99
C GLY A 182 25.53 18.91 19.33
N GLU A 183 26.31 19.79 19.94
CA GLU A 183 27.67 20.14 19.48
C GLU A 183 28.62 18.94 19.61
N ALA A 184 28.47 18.10 20.65
CA ALA A 184 29.22 16.85 20.78
C ALA A 184 28.87 15.83 19.68
N ILE A 185 27.58 15.66 19.35
CA ILE A 185 27.14 14.80 18.23
C ILE A 185 27.67 15.36 16.90
N LYS A 186 27.57 16.68 16.68
CA LYS A 186 28.14 17.35 15.49
C LYS A 186 29.65 17.13 15.36
N ALA A 187 30.39 17.20 16.47
CA ALA A 187 31.84 16.97 16.50
C ALA A 187 32.25 15.49 16.29
N ALA A 188 31.31 14.55 16.44
CA ALA A 188 31.50 13.13 16.17
C ALA A 188 30.93 12.67 14.82
N LEU A 189 30.47 13.60 13.96
CA LEU A 189 30.15 13.25 12.58
C LEU A 189 31.44 12.81 11.85
N PRO A 190 31.42 11.69 11.12
CA PRO A 190 32.59 11.18 10.41
C PRO A 190 32.95 12.08 9.23
N ALA A 191 34.21 12.07 8.79
CA ALA A 191 34.72 13.03 7.80
C ALA A 191 33.96 12.98 6.47
N GLU A 192 33.55 11.80 6.03
CA GLU A 192 32.76 11.58 4.80
C GLU A 192 31.40 12.28 4.83
N ALA A 193 30.88 12.66 6.00
CA ALA A 193 29.62 13.42 6.11
C ALA A 193 29.71 14.79 5.41
N SER A 194 30.91 15.34 5.22
CA SER A 194 31.14 16.58 4.46
C SER A 194 30.91 16.47 2.96
N GLU A 195 30.78 15.25 2.40
CA GLU A 195 30.34 15.05 1.01
C GLU A 195 28.83 15.27 0.84
N LEU A 196 28.05 15.05 1.90
CA LEU A 196 26.59 15.20 1.93
C LEU A 196 26.15 16.53 2.55
N PHE A 197 26.80 16.97 3.63
CA PHE A 197 26.43 18.15 4.41
C PHE A 197 27.27 19.38 4.05
N GLU A 198 26.62 20.40 3.49
CA GLU A 198 27.18 21.74 3.30
C GLU A 198 27.35 22.46 4.65
N GLU A 199 26.36 22.31 5.53
CA GLU A 199 26.27 23.04 6.80
C GLU A 199 25.61 22.16 7.87
N VAL A 200 26.12 22.21 9.09
CA VAL A 200 25.55 21.51 10.26
C VAL A 200 25.44 22.49 11.42
N ASN A 201 24.22 22.80 11.86
CA ASN A 201 23.93 23.81 12.88
C ASN A 201 23.27 23.21 14.11
N VAL A 202 23.62 23.72 15.30
CA VAL A 202 23.06 23.26 16.58
C VAL A 202 22.29 24.40 17.25
N ALA A 203 20.97 24.24 17.31
CA ALA A 203 20.09 25.20 17.98
C ALA A 203 20.31 25.19 19.51
N PRO A 204 19.99 26.27 20.25
CA PRO A 204 20.05 26.30 21.71
C PRO A 204 19.26 25.18 22.41
N GLN A 205 18.23 24.66 21.74
CA GLN A 205 17.38 23.55 22.18
C GLN A 205 17.98 22.16 21.88
N GLY A 206 19.14 22.07 21.22
CA GLY A 206 19.80 20.81 20.85
C GLY A 206 19.31 20.18 19.55
N PHE A 207 18.45 20.85 18.77
CA PHE A 207 18.17 20.40 17.40
C PHE A 207 19.42 20.57 16.55
N ILE A 208 19.84 19.50 15.85
CA ILE A 208 20.98 19.54 14.93
C ILE A 208 20.43 19.56 13.51
N THR A 209 20.38 20.72 12.85
CA THR A 209 19.94 20.82 11.46
C THR A 209 21.10 20.62 10.49
N VAL A 210 20.83 20.00 9.35
CA VAL A 210 21.79 19.81 8.26
C VAL A 210 21.25 20.42 6.96
N LYS A 211 22.12 21.10 6.22
CA LYS A 211 21.88 21.59 4.86
C LYS A 211 22.71 20.74 3.90
N LEU A 212 22.09 20.27 2.83
CA LEU A 212 22.70 19.35 1.87
C LEU A 212 23.51 20.10 0.80
N SER A 213 24.67 19.53 0.46
CA SER A 213 25.59 20.03 -0.58
C SER A 213 24.87 20.26 -1.90
N PRO A 214 24.97 21.47 -2.50
CA PRO A 214 24.46 21.74 -3.85
C PRO A 214 25.08 20.82 -4.91
N GLN A 215 26.37 20.45 -4.75
CA GLN A 215 27.08 19.54 -5.65
C GLN A 215 26.55 18.11 -5.52
N TRP A 216 26.22 17.67 -4.30
CA TRP A 216 25.57 16.37 -4.08
C TRP A 216 24.15 16.35 -4.66
N LEU A 217 23.34 17.39 -4.41
CA LEU A 217 21.99 17.51 -4.96
C LEU A 217 21.99 17.49 -6.50
N HIS A 218 22.93 18.21 -7.12
CA HIS A 218 23.15 18.20 -8.57
C HIS A 218 23.43 16.79 -9.08
N LYS A 219 24.45 16.11 -8.52
CA LYS A 219 24.84 14.74 -8.90
C LYS A 219 23.66 13.76 -8.83
N GLN A 220 22.85 13.86 -7.78
CA GLN A 220 21.76 12.91 -7.56
C GLN A 220 20.55 13.17 -8.48
N VAL A 221 20.28 14.43 -8.86
CA VAL A 221 19.29 14.76 -9.90
C VAL A 221 19.80 14.34 -11.29
N ALA A 222 21.10 14.48 -11.56
CA ALA A 222 21.74 13.95 -12.76
C ALA A 222 21.58 12.41 -12.87
N GLU A 223 21.86 11.66 -11.80
CA GLU A 223 21.62 10.21 -11.77
C GLU A 223 20.15 9.85 -12.03
N LEU A 224 19.18 10.61 -11.51
CA LEU A 224 17.75 10.41 -11.82
C LEU A 224 17.38 10.73 -13.29
N PHE A 225 18.12 11.61 -13.96
CA PHE A 225 17.91 11.92 -15.37
C PHE A 225 18.49 10.83 -16.29
N ASP A 226 19.74 10.41 -16.05
CA ASP A 226 20.44 9.43 -16.89
C ASP A 226 19.91 8.00 -16.69
N HIS A 227 19.41 7.66 -15.49
CA HIS A 227 19.07 6.27 -15.14
C HIS A 227 17.61 6.07 -14.70
N GLY A 228 16.86 7.16 -14.51
CA GLY A 228 15.49 7.11 -13.97
C GLY A 228 15.45 6.76 -12.48
N LEU A 229 14.25 6.47 -12.00
CA LEU A 229 14.04 5.94 -10.66
C LEU A 229 14.15 4.41 -10.69
N GLN A 230 15.04 3.85 -9.87
CA GLN A 230 15.23 2.40 -9.74
C GLN A 230 15.28 2.06 -8.24
N LEU A 231 14.19 1.49 -7.73
CA LEU A 231 14.03 1.13 -6.32
C LEU A 231 13.74 -0.37 -6.20
N ARG A 232 14.31 -1.00 -5.17
CA ARG A 232 13.98 -2.35 -4.72
C ARG A 232 14.09 -2.42 -3.20
N SER A 233 13.33 -3.31 -2.56
CA SER A 233 13.58 -3.66 -1.16
C SER A 233 14.84 -4.51 -1.04
N SER A 234 15.55 -4.40 0.08
CA SER A 234 16.86 -5.03 0.30
C SER A 234 16.80 -6.56 0.38
N MET A 235 15.63 -7.12 0.68
CA MET A 235 15.32 -8.53 0.52
C MET A 235 13.92 -8.66 -0.08
N SER A 236 13.77 -9.51 -1.09
CA SER A 236 12.46 -9.91 -1.58
C SER A 236 11.73 -10.74 -0.52
N GLN A 237 10.40 -10.71 -0.55
CA GLN A 237 9.51 -11.45 0.35
C GLN A 237 8.34 -12.01 -0.45
N ARG A 238 7.75 -13.11 0.01
CA ARG A 238 6.45 -13.59 -0.45
C ARG A 238 5.36 -12.93 0.39
N ILE A 239 4.59 -12.02 -0.21
CA ILE A 239 3.59 -11.17 0.45
C ILE A 239 2.20 -11.54 -0.05
N VAL A 240 1.34 -12.05 0.82
CA VAL A 240 -0.07 -12.27 0.53
C VAL A 240 -0.86 -11.01 0.91
N ILE A 241 -1.75 -10.54 0.04
CA ILE A 241 -2.62 -9.38 0.31
C ILE A 241 -4.07 -9.78 0.05
N ASP A 242 -4.89 -9.74 1.09
CA ASP A 242 -6.33 -10.02 1.05
C ASP A 242 -7.11 -8.71 0.93
N TYR A 243 -7.83 -8.53 -0.18
CA TYR A 243 -8.53 -7.29 -0.46
C TYR A 243 -9.68 -7.43 -1.47
N SER A 244 -10.49 -6.39 -1.56
CA SER A 244 -11.81 -6.32 -2.21
C SER A 244 -12.88 -7.15 -1.51
N SER A 245 -12.69 -8.47 -1.48
CA SER A 245 -13.43 -9.49 -0.73
C SER A 245 -14.97 -9.27 -0.64
N PRO A 246 -15.68 -9.07 -1.77
CA PRO A 246 -17.13 -8.90 -1.79
C PRO A 246 -17.88 -10.21 -1.50
N ASN A 247 -19.11 -10.09 -1.01
CA ASN A 247 -20.04 -11.20 -0.86
C ASN A 247 -20.69 -11.57 -2.21
N ILE A 248 -20.76 -12.85 -2.54
CA ILE A 248 -21.50 -13.35 -3.71
C ILE A 248 -23.00 -13.06 -3.57
N ALA A 249 -23.68 -12.85 -4.70
CA ALA A 249 -25.09 -12.44 -4.81
C ALA A 249 -25.44 -11.14 -4.04
N LYS A 250 -24.45 -10.29 -3.77
CA LYS A 250 -24.62 -8.92 -3.27
C LYS A 250 -23.75 -7.97 -4.09
N GLU A 251 -24.28 -6.79 -4.41
CA GLU A 251 -23.57 -5.81 -5.22
C GLU A 251 -22.35 -5.24 -4.50
N MET A 252 -21.33 -4.88 -5.27
CA MET A 252 -20.20 -4.13 -4.73
C MET A 252 -20.65 -2.72 -4.29
N HIS A 253 -20.23 -2.34 -3.08
CA HIS A 253 -20.50 -1.05 -2.46
C HIS A 253 -19.20 -0.37 -2.01
N VAL A 254 -19.28 0.91 -1.61
CA VAL A 254 -18.12 1.74 -1.23
C VAL A 254 -17.16 1.16 -0.18
N GLY A 255 -17.59 0.23 0.68
CA GLY A 255 -16.67 -0.48 1.58
C GLY A 255 -15.71 -1.43 0.84
N HIS A 256 -16.22 -2.16 -0.15
CA HIS A 256 -15.39 -3.01 -1.03
C HIS A 256 -14.51 -2.14 -1.93
N LEU A 257 -14.98 -0.94 -2.33
CA LEU A 257 -14.17 0.03 -3.08
C LEU A 257 -12.92 0.45 -2.29
N ARG A 258 -13.04 0.82 -1.01
CA ARG A 258 -11.90 1.17 -0.15
C ARG A 258 -10.84 0.07 -0.18
N SER A 259 -11.26 -1.15 0.15
CA SER A 259 -10.40 -2.35 0.15
C SER A 259 -9.75 -2.58 -1.22
N THR A 260 -10.54 -2.49 -2.30
CA THR A 260 -10.08 -2.67 -3.69
C THR A 260 -8.97 -1.68 -4.06
N ILE A 261 -9.13 -0.39 -3.75
CA ILE A 261 -8.13 0.64 -4.09
C ILE A 261 -6.89 0.52 -3.19
N LEU A 262 -7.06 0.39 -1.88
CA LEU A 262 -5.97 0.31 -0.91
C LEU A 262 -5.09 -0.92 -1.15
N GLY A 263 -5.71 -2.09 -1.32
CA GLY A 263 -5.02 -3.35 -1.53
C GLY A 263 -4.30 -3.43 -2.87
N ASP A 264 -4.89 -2.94 -3.98
CA ASP A 264 -4.19 -2.94 -5.26
C ASP A 264 -3.01 -1.97 -5.25
N THR A 265 -3.18 -0.77 -4.67
CA THR A 265 -2.10 0.23 -4.57
C THR A 265 -0.91 -0.33 -3.77
N MET A 266 -1.16 -1.03 -2.66
CA MET A 266 -0.10 -1.71 -1.92
C MET A 266 0.50 -2.89 -2.71
N ALA A 267 -0.32 -3.70 -3.37
CA ALA A 267 0.17 -4.82 -4.20
C ALA A 267 1.11 -4.33 -5.31
N ASN A 268 0.75 -3.25 -6.00
CA ASN A 268 1.57 -2.64 -7.04
C ASN A 268 2.88 -2.09 -6.48
N LEU A 269 2.85 -1.49 -5.28
CA LEU A 269 4.07 -1.01 -4.61
C LEU A 269 5.00 -2.17 -4.26
N PHE A 270 4.50 -3.24 -3.66
CA PHE A 270 5.34 -4.39 -3.31
C PHE A 270 5.88 -5.12 -4.54
N GLU A 271 5.12 -5.22 -5.64
CA GLU A 271 5.62 -5.73 -6.93
C GLU A 271 6.73 -4.84 -7.50
N ASP A 272 6.57 -3.52 -7.50
CA ASP A 272 7.57 -2.57 -7.98
C ASP A 272 8.85 -2.59 -7.12
N LEU A 273 8.73 -2.86 -5.82
CA LEU A 273 9.88 -3.08 -4.94
C LEU A 273 10.54 -4.46 -5.09
N GLY A 274 9.96 -5.36 -5.89
CA GLY A 274 10.51 -6.67 -6.21
C GLY A 274 10.14 -7.81 -5.24
N HIS A 275 9.05 -7.66 -4.49
CA HIS A 275 8.44 -8.76 -3.73
C HIS A 275 7.60 -9.68 -4.63
N GLU A 276 7.45 -10.94 -4.25
CA GLU A 276 6.44 -11.82 -4.86
C GLU A 276 5.09 -11.56 -4.19
N VAL A 277 4.13 -10.99 -4.93
CA VAL A 277 2.82 -10.59 -4.37
C VAL A 277 1.71 -11.54 -4.80
N VAL A 278 1.08 -12.18 -3.82
CA VAL A 278 -0.12 -13.02 -4.01
C VAL A 278 -1.36 -12.21 -3.63
N ARG A 279 -1.99 -11.61 -4.64
CA ARG A 279 -3.28 -10.91 -4.50
C ARG A 279 -4.42 -11.92 -4.32
N LEU A 280 -5.08 -11.93 -3.16
CA LEU A 280 -6.24 -12.78 -2.88
C LEU A 280 -7.52 -11.95 -2.74
N ASN A 281 -8.60 -12.44 -3.34
CA ASN A 281 -9.96 -11.96 -3.19
C ASN A 281 -10.73 -12.99 -2.35
N HIS A 282 -10.89 -12.72 -1.07
CA HIS A 282 -11.56 -13.63 -0.13
C HIS A 282 -13.08 -13.44 -0.20
N VAL A 283 -13.66 -13.79 -1.35
CA VAL A 283 -15.10 -13.61 -1.61
C VAL A 283 -15.96 -14.42 -0.64
N GLY A 284 -17.07 -13.81 -0.21
CA GLY A 284 -18.10 -14.48 0.59
C GLY A 284 -18.96 -15.39 -0.29
N ASP A 285 -18.41 -16.52 -0.73
CA ASP A 285 -19.03 -17.49 -1.63
C ASP A 285 -19.59 -18.73 -0.93
N TRP A 286 -19.60 -18.75 0.41
CA TRP A 286 -20.18 -19.82 1.22
C TRP A 286 -21.14 -19.28 2.28
N GLY A 287 -21.93 -20.16 2.90
CA GLY A 287 -22.85 -19.81 3.99
C GLY A 287 -24.33 -20.12 3.74
N THR A 288 -25.15 -19.94 4.78
CA THR A 288 -26.57 -20.36 4.80
C THR A 288 -27.46 -19.57 3.83
N GLN A 289 -27.05 -18.37 3.43
CA GLN A 289 -27.77 -17.55 2.44
C GLN A 289 -27.91 -18.24 1.08
N PHE A 290 -27.02 -19.18 0.72
CA PHE A 290 -27.15 -19.92 -0.52
C PHE A 290 -28.37 -20.86 -0.53
N GLY A 291 -28.85 -21.33 0.62
CA GLY A 291 -30.03 -22.20 0.68
C GLY A 291 -31.29 -21.57 0.07
N MET A 292 -31.54 -20.29 0.38
CA MET A 292 -32.67 -19.54 -0.20
C MET A 292 -32.44 -19.17 -1.67
N LEU A 293 -31.20 -18.87 -2.07
CA LEU A 293 -30.86 -18.55 -3.47
C LEU A 293 -31.02 -19.78 -4.38
N LEU A 294 -30.61 -20.97 -3.90
CA LEU A 294 -30.80 -22.26 -4.57
C LEU A 294 -32.29 -22.61 -4.71
N GLU A 295 -33.10 -22.41 -3.67
CA GLU A 295 -34.54 -22.70 -3.75
C GLU A 295 -35.27 -21.71 -4.65
N TYR A 296 -34.91 -20.42 -4.59
CA TYR A 296 -35.48 -19.41 -5.48
C TYR A 296 -35.16 -19.74 -6.94
N MET A 297 -33.89 -20.05 -7.27
CA MET A 297 -33.53 -20.42 -8.64
C MET A 297 -34.32 -21.64 -9.14
N ARG A 298 -34.40 -22.71 -8.32
CA ARG A 298 -35.21 -23.91 -8.62
C ARG A 298 -36.67 -23.54 -8.89
N ARG A 299 -37.25 -22.62 -8.11
CA ARG A 299 -38.64 -22.19 -8.24
C ARG A 299 -38.88 -21.43 -9.55
N GLU A 300 -38.02 -20.48 -9.90
CA GLU A 300 -38.17 -19.73 -11.15
C GLU A 300 -37.91 -20.63 -12.38
N GLU A 301 -36.93 -21.55 -12.32
CA GLU A 301 -36.67 -22.55 -13.37
C GLU A 301 -37.82 -23.55 -13.58
N ALA A 302 -38.62 -23.80 -12.54
CA ALA A 302 -39.84 -24.60 -12.63
C ALA A 302 -41.05 -23.82 -13.16
N LEU A 303 -40.98 -22.49 -13.23
CA LEU A 303 -42.02 -21.61 -13.75
C LEU A 303 -41.79 -21.23 -15.22
N ASP A 304 -40.54 -20.97 -15.61
CA ASP A 304 -40.17 -20.57 -16.97
C ASP A 304 -38.80 -21.14 -17.37
N GLY A 305 -38.83 -22.13 -18.28
CA GLY A 305 -37.66 -22.95 -18.64
C GLY A 305 -36.56 -22.22 -19.41
N GLU A 306 -36.83 -21.05 -20.01
CA GLU A 306 -35.81 -20.23 -20.68
C GLU A 306 -35.30 -19.07 -19.80
N ALA A 307 -36.08 -18.65 -18.80
CA ALA A 307 -35.73 -17.56 -17.88
C ALA A 307 -34.47 -17.84 -17.04
N SER A 308 -34.07 -19.12 -16.93
CA SER A 308 -32.84 -19.63 -16.30
C SER A 308 -31.55 -18.86 -16.67
N SER A 309 -31.46 -18.29 -17.87
CA SER A 309 -30.31 -17.47 -18.32
C SER A 309 -30.43 -15.97 -18.01
N MET A 310 -31.65 -15.48 -17.78
CA MET A 310 -31.98 -14.05 -17.68
C MET A 310 -32.26 -13.60 -16.24
N VAL A 311 -32.74 -14.51 -15.38
CA VAL A 311 -33.02 -14.26 -13.95
C VAL A 311 -31.78 -13.85 -13.16
N VAL A 312 -30.58 -14.27 -13.60
CA VAL A 312 -29.30 -13.99 -12.92
C VAL A 312 -28.62 -12.71 -13.42
N SER A 313 -29.29 -11.86 -14.22
CA SER A 313 -28.72 -10.59 -14.73
C SER A 313 -28.96 -9.37 -13.82
N ASP A 314 -29.71 -9.53 -12.73
CA ASP A 314 -29.83 -8.57 -11.63
C ASP A 314 -29.80 -9.36 -10.32
N LEU A 315 -28.58 -9.64 -9.84
CA LEU A 315 -28.35 -10.42 -8.63
C LEU A 315 -28.94 -9.78 -7.37
N GLN A 316 -29.10 -8.46 -7.34
CA GLN A 316 -29.69 -7.76 -6.20
C GLN A 316 -31.20 -7.95 -6.14
N LYS A 317 -31.89 -7.91 -7.29
CA LYS A 317 -33.32 -8.24 -7.38
C LYS A 317 -33.54 -9.71 -7.04
N PHE A 318 -32.73 -10.61 -7.60
CA PHE A 318 -32.75 -12.05 -7.30
C PHE A 318 -32.58 -12.32 -5.79
N TYR A 319 -31.58 -11.71 -5.15
CA TYR A 319 -31.37 -11.81 -3.71
C TYR A 319 -32.55 -11.26 -2.89
N ARG A 320 -33.11 -10.10 -3.27
CA ARG A 320 -34.29 -9.51 -2.59
C ARG A 320 -35.49 -10.44 -2.67
N SER A 321 -35.85 -10.93 -3.85
CA SER A 321 -37.01 -11.82 -4.02
C SER A 321 -36.81 -13.21 -3.40
N ALA A 322 -35.58 -13.73 -3.33
CA ALA A 322 -35.25 -14.92 -2.56
C ALA A 322 -35.40 -14.71 -1.05
N LYS A 323 -35.05 -13.52 -0.55
CA LYS A 323 -35.17 -13.15 0.88
C LYS A 323 -36.63 -12.89 1.28
N GLU A 324 -37.39 -12.20 0.44
CA GLU A 324 -38.85 -12.01 0.60
C GLU A 324 -39.56 -13.38 0.69
N ALA A 325 -39.28 -14.29 -0.25
CA ALA A 325 -39.81 -15.66 -0.20
C ALA A 325 -39.38 -16.44 1.07
N PHE A 326 -38.15 -16.25 1.57
CA PHE A 326 -37.68 -16.91 2.79
C PHE A 326 -38.36 -16.40 4.07
N ASP A 327 -38.78 -15.14 4.10
CA ASP A 327 -39.43 -14.55 5.27
C ASP A 327 -40.96 -14.71 5.29
N GLU A 328 -41.59 -14.88 4.11
CA GLU A 328 -43.05 -15.03 3.97
C GLU A 328 -43.53 -16.49 3.78
N ASP A 329 -42.74 -17.37 3.15
CA ASP A 329 -43.15 -18.76 2.83
C ASP A 329 -42.45 -19.81 3.73
N ASP A 330 -43.27 -20.44 4.57
CA ASP A 330 -42.86 -21.41 5.57
C ASP A 330 -42.51 -22.81 5.01
N GLU A 331 -42.86 -23.10 3.75
CA GLU A 331 -42.44 -24.29 3.01
C GLU A 331 -41.13 -24.02 2.26
N PHE A 332 -41.04 -22.87 1.57
CA PHE A 332 -39.81 -22.38 0.95
C PHE A 332 -38.66 -22.30 1.97
N ARG A 333 -38.92 -21.75 3.16
CA ARG A 333 -37.95 -21.65 4.26
C ARG A 333 -37.38 -23.01 4.68
N LYS A 334 -38.21 -24.07 4.70
CA LYS A 334 -37.78 -25.44 5.03
C LYS A 334 -36.92 -26.04 3.91
N LYS A 335 -37.35 -25.89 2.65
CA LYS A 335 -36.57 -26.34 1.48
C LYS A 335 -35.23 -25.61 1.38
N ALA A 336 -35.21 -24.30 1.63
CA ALA A 336 -34.00 -23.50 1.69
C ALA A 336 -33.01 -24.03 2.76
N GLN A 337 -33.49 -24.41 3.95
CA GLN A 337 -32.65 -25.05 4.97
C GLN A 337 -32.11 -26.40 4.50
N THR A 338 -32.94 -27.25 3.88
CA THR A 338 -32.48 -28.53 3.28
C THR A 338 -31.42 -28.30 2.19
N ASN A 339 -31.59 -27.28 1.35
CA ASN A 339 -30.65 -26.95 0.28
C ASN A 339 -29.27 -26.50 0.78
N VAL A 340 -29.15 -25.99 2.02
CA VAL A 340 -27.82 -25.76 2.65
C VAL A 340 -27.11 -27.09 2.89
N VAL A 341 -27.82 -28.10 3.41
CA VAL A 341 -27.27 -29.43 3.68
C VAL A 341 -26.92 -30.16 2.38
N GLU A 342 -27.75 -30.04 1.34
CA GLU A 342 -27.46 -30.53 -0.01
C GLU A 342 -26.20 -29.87 -0.61
N LEU A 343 -26.01 -28.57 -0.44
CA LEU A 343 -24.81 -27.86 -0.89
C LEU A 343 -23.56 -28.30 -0.10
N GLN A 344 -23.66 -28.42 1.23
CA GLN A 344 -22.57 -28.83 2.11
C GLN A 344 -22.14 -30.29 1.92
N SER A 345 -23.09 -31.20 1.70
CA SER A 345 -22.83 -32.59 1.34
C SER A 345 -22.32 -32.77 -0.09
N GLY A 346 -22.39 -31.72 -0.91
CA GLY A 346 -21.86 -31.70 -2.27
C GLY A 346 -22.79 -32.33 -3.31
N ALA A 347 -24.11 -32.27 -3.12
CA ALA A 347 -25.07 -32.72 -4.12
C ALA A 347 -24.83 -32.00 -5.47
N ASP A 348 -24.77 -32.76 -6.57
CA ASP A 348 -24.32 -32.22 -7.87
C ASP A 348 -25.24 -31.12 -8.41
N TRP A 349 -26.55 -31.23 -8.19
CA TRP A 349 -27.50 -30.19 -8.56
C TRP A 349 -27.24 -28.89 -7.77
N ALA A 350 -26.96 -28.99 -6.46
CA ALA A 350 -26.73 -27.84 -5.59
C ALA A 350 -25.41 -27.15 -5.94
N ARG A 351 -24.36 -27.94 -6.23
CA ARG A 351 -23.06 -27.41 -6.69
C ARG A 351 -23.16 -26.78 -8.08
N ALA A 352 -23.91 -27.35 -9.01
CA ALA A 352 -24.12 -26.76 -10.33
C ALA A 352 -24.88 -25.42 -10.25
N ALA A 353 -25.92 -25.36 -9.41
CA ALA A 353 -26.69 -24.14 -9.17
C ALA A 353 -25.89 -23.05 -8.43
N TRP A 354 -25.13 -23.42 -7.39
CA TRP A 354 -24.21 -22.54 -6.67
C TRP A 354 -23.17 -21.93 -7.61
N ASN A 355 -22.51 -22.74 -8.45
CA ASN A 355 -21.52 -22.27 -9.41
C ASN A 355 -22.06 -21.17 -10.34
N ARG A 356 -23.32 -21.29 -10.80
CA ARG A 356 -23.94 -20.29 -11.69
C ARG A 356 -24.21 -18.95 -10.99
N ILE A 357 -24.62 -18.98 -9.72
CA ILE A 357 -24.81 -17.76 -8.90
C ILE A 357 -23.46 -17.06 -8.66
N CYS A 358 -22.40 -17.84 -8.39
CA CYS A 358 -21.04 -17.33 -8.26
C CYS A 358 -20.51 -16.75 -9.59
N GLU A 359 -20.69 -17.46 -10.72
CA GLU A 359 -20.22 -17.02 -12.05
C GLU A 359 -20.90 -15.73 -12.53
N ALA A 360 -22.19 -15.54 -12.24
CA ALA A 360 -22.86 -14.26 -12.48
C ALA A 360 -22.27 -13.12 -11.63
N SER A 361 -22.00 -13.40 -10.34
CA SER A 361 -21.42 -12.41 -9.43
C SER A 361 -20.01 -11.99 -9.88
N ARG A 362 -19.18 -12.97 -10.29
CA ARG A 362 -17.85 -12.74 -10.87
C ARG A 362 -17.92 -11.78 -12.07
N LYS A 363 -18.85 -11.98 -13.01
CA LYS A 363 -19.01 -11.10 -14.19
C LYS A 363 -19.36 -9.65 -13.81
N GLU A 364 -20.16 -9.43 -12.77
CA GLU A 364 -20.41 -8.08 -12.24
C GLU A 364 -19.15 -7.48 -11.60
N PHE A 365 -18.39 -8.26 -10.83
CA PHE A 365 -17.18 -7.82 -10.16
C PHE A 365 -16.05 -7.51 -11.17
N ASP A 366 -15.84 -8.39 -12.16
CA ASP A 366 -14.87 -8.21 -13.26
C ASP A 366 -15.12 -6.93 -14.05
N THR A 367 -16.39 -6.54 -14.23
CA THR A 367 -16.76 -5.27 -14.86
C THR A 367 -16.26 -4.07 -14.05
N VAL A 368 -16.32 -4.13 -12.71
CA VAL A 368 -15.80 -3.09 -11.80
C VAL A 368 -14.27 -3.14 -11.77
N TYR A 369 -13.67 -4.32 -11.65
CA TYR A 369 -12.22 -4.52 -11.64
C TYR A 369 -11.56 -4.02 -12.93
N GLY A 370 -12.19 -4.25 -14.09
CA GLY A 370 -11.73 -3.74 -15.38
C GLY A 370 -11.67 -2.22 -15.44
N ARG A 371 -12.73 -1.52 -15.02
CA ARG A 371 -12.76 -0.04 -14.96
C ARG A 371 -11.73 0.52 -13.98
N LEU A 372 -11.60 -0.09 -12.81
CA LEU A 372 -10.59 0.26 -11.82
C LEU A 372 -9.17 -0.22 -12.19
N GLN A 373 -8.99 -0.90 -13.32
CA GLN A 373 -7.73 -1.48 -13.82
C GLN A 373 -7.01 -2.42 -12.81
N ILE A 374 -7.77 -3.13 -11.99
CA ILE A 374 -7.28 -4.14 -11.04
C ILE A 374 -6.80 -5.38 -11.83
N ARG A 375 -5.64 -5.94 -11.50
CA ARG A 375 -5.01 -7.02 -12.29
C ARG A 375 -4.39 -8.09 -11.39
N GLY A 376 -4.43 -9.34 -11.81
CA GLY A 376 -3.79 -10.46 -11.11
C GLY A 376 -4.42 -10.82 -9.75
N LEU A 377 -5.59 -10.27 -9.44
CA LEU A 377 -6.37 -10.58 -8.24
C LEU A 377 -6.99 -11.98 -8.38
N GLN A 378 -6.61 -12.91 -7.49
CA GLN A 378 -7.02 -14.31 -7.56
C GLN A 378 -8.18 -14.59 -6.61
N GLU A 379 -9.26 -15.20 -7.09
CA GLU A 379 -10.38 -15.58 -6.23
C GLU A 379 -10.01 -16.77 -5.33
N ARG A 380 -10.19 -16.60 -4.02
CA ARG A 380 -10.06 -17.67 -3.02
C ARG A 380 -11.03 -17.43 -1.87
N GLY A 381 -12.31 -17.59 -2.19
CA GLY A 381 -13.42 -17.41 -1.25
C GLY A 381 -13.43 -18.38 -0.08
N GLU A 382 -14.37 -18.17 0.84
CA GLU A 382 -14.62 -19.04 1.99
C GLU A 382 -14.73 -20.52 1.60
N SER A 383 -15.35 -20.82 0.44
CA SER A 383 -15.64 -22.19 0.01
C SER A 383 -14.41 -23.06 -0.23
N PHE A 384 -13.26 -22.42 -0.54
CA PHE A 384 -11.97 -23.08 -0.76
C PHE A 384 -11.48 -23.80 0.50
N TYR A 385 -11.64 -23.18 1.67
CA TYR A 385 -11.09 -23.65 2.94
C TYR A 385 -11.96 -24.72 3.62
N ASN A 386 -13.18 -24.98 3.13
CA ASN A 386 -14.14 -25.94 3.71
C ASN A 386 -13.55 -27.31 4.07
N LYS A 387 -12.62 -27.83 3.26
CA LYS A 387 -11.99 -29.15 3.49
C LYS A 387 -10.88 -29.12 4.54
N MET A 388 -10.37 -27.93 4.87
CA MET A 388 -9.30 -27.70 5.84
C MET A 388 -9.86 -27.47 7.25
N LEU A 389 -11.08 -26.92 7.37
CA LEU A 389 -11.67 -26.52 8.66
C LEU A 389 -11.64 -27.61 9.75
N PRO A 390 -11.97 -28.89 9.46
CA PRO A 390 -11.90 -29.94 10.49
C PRO A 390 -10.47 -30.15 11.00
N GLY A 391 -9.49 -30.29 10.11
CA GLY A 391 -8.08 -30.51 10.48
C GLY A 391 -7.47 -29.31 11.22
N VAL A 392 -7.89 -28.09 10.91
CA VAL A 392 -7.48 -26.88 11.64
C VAL A 392 -8.03 -26.88 13.06
N VAL A 393 -9.28 -27.32 13.27
CA VAL A 393 -9.85 -27.46 14.63
C VAL A 393 -9.20 -28.61 15.39
N GLU A 394 -8.96 -29.75 14.74
CA GLU A 394 -8.23 -30.89 15.33
C GLU A 394 -6.82 -30.47 15.79
N GLU A 395 -6.06 -29.73 14.98
CA GLU A 395 -4.73 -29.23 15.35
C GLU A 395 -4.77 -28.25 16.54
N LEU A 396 -5.80 -27.38 16.61
CA LEU A 396 -6.00 -26.47 17.74
C LEU A 396 -6.41 -27.23 19.02
N GLN A 397 -7.11 -28.36 18.89
CA GLN A 397 -7.41 -29.28 20.00
C GLN A 397 -6.15 -30.03 20.46
N GLU A 398 -5.34 -30.58 19.55
CA GLU A 398 -4.07 -31.25 19.87
C GLU A 398 -3.08 -30.32 20.60
N LYS A 399 -3.08 -29.03 20.25
CA LYS A 399 -2.28 -27.98 20.92
C LYS A 399 -2.88 -27.50 22.24
N GLY A 400 -4.05 -27.98 22.64
CA GLY A 400 -4.70 -27.63 23.91
C GLY A 400 -5.26 -26.21 23.96
N LEU A 401 -5.53 -25.59 22.80
CA LEU A 401 -6.00 -24.20 22.69
C LEU A 401 -7.54 -24.10 22.65
N VAL A 402 -8.22 -25.22 22.36
CA VAL A 402 -9.68 -25.31 22.29
C VAL A 402 -10.25 -25.68 23.66
N THR A 403 -11.27 -24.94 24.08
CA THR A 403 -12.09 -25.20 25.28
C THR A 403 -13.55 -25.34 24.85
N GLU A 404 -14.29 -26.32 25.39
CA GLU A 404 -15.72 -26.45 25.16
C GLU A 404 -16.51 -25.44 26.00
N SER A 405 -17.46 -24.72 25.40
CA SER A 405 -18.31 -23.74 26.06
C SER A 405 -19.71 -23.78 25.45
N ASP A 406 -20.72 -24.08 26.26
CA ASP A 406 -22.13 -24.26 25.83
C ASP A 406 -22.31 -25.23 24.63
N GLY A 407 -21.46 -26.26 24.56
CA GLY A 407 -21.42 -27.26 23.50
C GLY A 407 -20.68 -26.84 22.23
N ALA A 408 -20.23 -25.58 22.13
CA ALA A 408 -19.37 -25.10 21.05
C ALA A 408 -17.88 -25.26 21.41
N LEU A 409 -17.03 -25.37 20.39
CA LEU A 409 -15.58 -25.38 20.51
C LEU A 409 -15.03 -23.96 20.34
N CYS A 410 -14.37 -23.46 21.37
CA CYS A 410 -13.96 -22.07 21.51
C CYS A 410 -12.45 -21.92 21.72
N VAL A 411 -11.81 -20.98 21.03
CA VAL A 411 -10.42 -20.57 21.28
C VAL A 411 -10.40 -19.22 21.99
N PHE A 412 -9.88 -19.21 23.22
CA PHE A 412 -9.70 -17.98 24.00
C PHE A 412 -8.38 -17.29 23.62
N THR A 413 -8.34 -15.96 23.72
CA THR A 413 -7.20 -15.16 23.29
C THR A 413 -6.80 -14.13 24.35
N ASN A 414 -5.58 -13.60 24.24
CA ASN A 414 -5.13 -12.47 25.06
C ASN A 414 -5.71 -11.11 24.61
N VAL A 415 -6.63 -11.09 23.63
CA VAL A 415 -7.19 -9.89 23.01
C VAL A 415 -8.59 -9.56 23.55
N SER A 416 -9.38 -10.57 23.93
CA SER A 416 -10.79 -10.44 24.28
C SER A 416 -11.23 -11.51 25.27
N GLU A 417 -12.20 -11.19 26.13
CA GLU A 417 -12.90 -12.18 26.96
C GLU A 417 -13.87 -13.05 26.13
N THR A 418 -14.34 -12.53 24.99
CA THR A 418 -15.10 -13.31 24.00
C THR A 418 -14.15 -14.20 23.19
N PRO A 419 -14.37 -15.52 23.10
CA PRO A 419 -13.56 -16.41 22.29
C PRO A 419 -13.93 -16.38 20.80
N LEU A 420 -13.06 -16.94 19.96
CA LEU A 420 -13.39 -17.38 18.61
C LEU A 420 -14.17 -18.70 18.67
N ILE A 421 -15.31 -18.82 17.98
CA ILE A 421 -16.12 -20.05 17.94
C ILE A 421 -15.70 -20.88 16.72
N VAL A 422 -14.64 -21.66 16.89
CA VAL A 422 -14.04 -22.46 15.80
C VAL A 422 -14.90 -23.67 15.41
N GLN A 423 -15.83 -24.12 16.26
CA GLN A 423 -16.94 -24.98 15.84
C GLN A 423 -18.18 -24.73 16.71
N LYS A 424 -19.36 -24.70 16.10
CA LYS A 424 -20.65 -24.51 16.80
C LYS A 424 -21.14 -25.81 17.43
N ALA A 425 -22.11 -25.70 18.36
CA ALA A 425 -22.75 -26.84 19.01
C ALA A 425 -23.60 -27.74 18.08
N ASP A 426 -23.89 -27.31 16.85
CA ASP A 426 -24.48 -28.14 15.78
C ASP A 426 -23.42 -28.85 14.92
N GLY A 427 -22.13 -28.75 15.28
CA GLY A 427 -20.99 -29.22 14.50
C GLY A 427 -20.62 -28.30 13.32
N GLY A 428 -21.38 -27.23 13.09
CA GLY A 428 -21.19 -26.32 11.96
C GLY A 428 -20.02 -25.35 12.15
N PHE A 429 -19.35 -25.04 11.04
CA PHE A 429 -18.28 -24.05 10.98
C PHE A 429 -18.81 -22.62 10.79
N GLY A 430 -17.94 -21.62 10.97
CA GLY A 430 -18.23 -20.19 10.80
C GLY A 430 -17.02 -19.39 10.31
N TYR A 431 -17.14 -18.06 10.29
CA TYR A 431 -16.07 -17.17 9.84
C TYR A 431 -14.79 -17.33 10.71
N ASP A 432 -14.94 -17.47 12.03
CA ASP A 432 -13.84 -17.77 12.97
C ASP A 432 -12.95 -18.94 12.51
N SER A 433 -13.56 -20.07 12.12
CA SER A 433 -12.83 -21.23 11.58
C SER A 433 -12.27 -21.00 10.17
N THR A 434 -12.99 -20.27 9.32
CA THR A 434 -12.53 -19.97 7.95
C THR A 434 -11.31 -19.06 7.97
N ASP A 435 -11.29 -18.02 8.81
CA ASP A 435 -10.16 -17.10 8.93
C ASP A 435 -8.95 -17.76 9.60
N CYS A 436 -9.15 -18.62 10.60
CA CYS A 436 -8.07 -19.46 11.15
C CYS A 436 -7.46 -20.37 10.08
N ALA A 437 -8.28 -21.06 9.27
CA ALA A 437 -7.81 -21.90 8.18
C ALA A 437 -7.13 -21.09 7.06
N ALA A 438 -7.65 -19.89 6.77
CA ALA A 438 -7.07 -18.99 5.78
C ALA A 438 -5.69 -18.48 6.22
N VAL A 439 -5.53 -18.05 7.47
CA VAL A 439 -4.22 -17.69 8.04
C VAL A 439 -3.26 -18.87 7.97
N GLN A 440 -3.68 -20.07 8.41
CA GLN A 440 -2.83 -21.26 8.38
C GLN A 440 -2.36 -21.58 6.95
N HIS A 441 -3.28 -21.67 5.99
CA HIS A 441 -2.96 -21.93 4.57
C HIS A 441 -2.01 -20.86 4.00
N ARG A 442 -2.25 -19.57 4.29
CA ARG A 442 -1.42 -18.47 3.76
C ARG A 442 0.01 -18.49 4.32
N ILE A 443 0.22 -19.03 5.53
CA ILE A 443 1.56 -19.20 6.09
C ILE A 443 2.20 -20.51 5.61
N ASN A 444 1.48 -21.63 5.69
CA ASN A 444 2.06 -22.98 5.50
C ASN A 444 2.11 -23.43 4.03
N GLU A 445 1.07 -23.17 3.26
CA GLU A 445 0.98 -23.57 1.84
C GLU A 445 1.49 -22.44 0.94
N GLU A 446 1.05 -21.19 1.18
CA GLU A 446 1.59 -20.02 0.44
C GLU A 446 2.93 -19.52 0.99
N ASN A 447 3.52 -20.13 2.02
CA ASN A 447 4.88 -19.84 2.48
C ASN A 447 5.14 -18.34 2.72
N ALA A 448 4.13 -17.58 3.13
CA ALA A 448 4.17 -16.13 3.12
C ALA A 448 5.03 -15.58 4.28
N ASN A 449 5.95 -14.68 3.95
CA ASN A 449 6.71 -13.94 4.97
C ASN A 449 5.87 -12.80 5.58
N ARG A 450 4.87 -12.31 4.83
CA ARG A 450 3.96 -11.25 5.25
C ARG A 450 2.55 -11.51 4.70
N VAL A 451 1.53 -11.34 5.53
CA VAL A 451 0.12 -11.39 5.11
C VAL A 451 -0.58 -10.10 5.55
N ILE A 452 -1.18 -9.38 4.60
CA ILE A 452 -1.81 -8.08 4.82
C ILE A 452 -3.32 -8.21 4.57
N TYR A 453 -4.12 -7.85 5.57
CA TYR A 453 -5.59 -7.91 5.53
C TYR A 453 -6.17 -6.51 5.37
N VAL A 454 -6.75 -6.18 4.21
CA VAL A 454 -7.25 -4.84 3.89
C VAL A 454 -8.76 -4.78 4.14
N ILE A 455 -9.14 -4.57 5.40
CA ILE A 455 -10.50 -4.80 5.91
C ILE A 455 -11.04 -3.54 6.65
N ASP A 456 -12.36 -3.41 6.75
CA ASP A 456 -13.03 -2.37 7.54
C ASP A 456 -12.66 -2.44 9.04
N ASN A 457 -12.41 -1.29 9.67
CA ASN A 457 -12.04 -1.16 11.07
C ASN A 457 -13.02 -1.84 12.04
N GLY A 458 -14.30 -1.99 11.67
CA GLY A 458 -15.30 -2.72 12.45
C GLY A 458 -14.99 -4.19 12.67
N GLN A 459 -14.05 -4.77 11.90
CA GLN A 459 -13.57 -6.15 12.06
C GLN A 459 -12.18 -6.25 12.72
N GLU A 460 -11.59 -5.15 13.22
CA GLU A 460 -10.24 -5.23 13.81
C GLU A 460 -10.19 -6.21 14.98
N LEU A 461 -11.15 -6.15 15.91
CA LEU A 461 -11.20 -7.04 17.08
C LEU A 461 -11.15 -8.52 16.65
N HIS A 462 -11.92 -8.87 15.62
CA HIS A 462 -11.96 -10.21 15.05
C HIS A 462 -10.58 -10.64 14.53
N MET A 463 -10.02 -9.86 13.59
CA MET A 463 -8.71 -10.21 13.02
C MET A 463 -7.59 -10.25 14.05
N ARG A 464 -7.63 -9.40 15.08
CA ARG A 464 -6.67 -9.45 16.21
C ARG A 464 -6.80 -10.74 17.02
N MET A 465 -8.02 -11.22 17.28
CA MET A 465 -8.24 -12.52 17.90
C MET A 465 -7.70 -13.67 17.02
N VAL A 466 -7.99 -13.68 15.72
CA VAL A 466 -7.47 -14.70 14.79
C VAL A 466 -5.94 -14.69 14.73
N PHE A 467 -5.30 -13.51 14.72
CA PHE A 467 -3.84 -13.40 14.76
C PHE A 467 -3.26 -13.92 16.09
N SER A 468 -3.92 -13.66 17.22
CA SER A 468 -3.55 -14.21 18.54
C SER A 468 -3.72 -15.73 18.59
N ALA A 469 -4.76 -16.29 17.97
CA ALA A 469 -4.91 -17.74 17.82
C ALA A 469 -3.78 -18.34 16.96
N ALA A 470 -3.38 -17.68 15.88
CA ALA A 470 -2.27 -18.11 15.02
C ALA A 470 -0.89 -18.03 15.72
N GLU A 471 -0.68 -17.02 16.57
CA GLU A 471 0.51 -16.91 17.42
C GLU A 471 0.55 -18.04 18.47
N GLN A 472 -0.56 -18.27 19.20
CA GLN A 472 -0.68 -19.34 20.19
C GLN A 472 -0.56 -20.74 19.58
N ALA A 473 -1.10 -20.94 18.36
CA ALA A 473 -0.93 -22.17 17.59
C ALA A 473 0.50 -22.36 17.05
N GLY A 474 1.37 -21.35 17.20
CA GLY A 474 2.75 -21.40 16.75
C GLY A 474 2.93 -21.33 15.22
N TRP A 475 1.88 -21.01 14.44
CA TRP A 475 1.99 -20.88 12.98
C TRP A 475 2.99 -19.77 12.59
N LEU A 476 3.12 -18.73 13.41
CA LEU A 476 4.08 -17.63 13.19
C LEU A 476 5.55 -17.99 13.47
N SER A 477 5.86 -19.21 13.90
CA SER A 477 7.23 -19.64 14.28
C SER A 477 8.28 -19.51 13.16
N GLY A 478 7.85 -19.45 11.89
CA GLY A 478 8.70 -19.17 10.74
C GLY A 478 9.11 -17.70 10.59
N GLY A 479 8.66 -16.79 11.46
CA GLY A 479 8.90 -15.35 11.38
C GLY A 479 7.93 -14.58 10.48
N ALA A 480 6.77 -15.16 10.17
CA ALA A 480 5.75 -14.52 9.32
C ALA A 480 5.06 -13.34 10.03
N ARG A 481 4.94 -12.19 9.35
CA ARG A 481 4.26 -10.97 9.83
C ARG A 481 2.79 -10.95 9.39
N LEU A 482 1.85 -10.79 10.32
CA LEU A 482 0.43 -10.53 10.03
C LEU A 482 0.12 -9.04 10.26
N ASP A 483 -0.35 -8.34 9.22
CA ASP A 483 -0.75 -6.93 9.29
C ASP A 483 -2.28 -6.77 9.10
N PHE A 484 -2.90 -6.00 9.98
CA PHE A 484 -4.27 -5.49 9.79
C PHE A 484 -4.21 -4.09 9.17
N MET A 485 -4.50 -3.99 7.87
CA MET A 485 -4.57 -2.74 7.12
C MET A 485 -6.00 -2.17 7.17
N GLY A 486 -6.44 -1.86 8.39
CA GLY A 486 -7.75 -1.29 8.67
C GLY A 486 -8.09 -0.01 7.89
N PHE A 487 -9.36 0.16 7.53
CA PHE A 487 -9.91 1.43 7.02
C PHE A 487 -11.25 1.83 7.66
N GLY A 488 -11.49 3.15 7.76
CA GLY A 488 -12.75 3.73 8.25
C GLY A 488 -13.86 3.82 7.20
N LEU A 489 -15.06 4.19 7.63
CA LEU A 489 -16.27 4.19 6.81
C LEU A 489 -16.33 5.36 5.81
N VAL A 490 -16.89 5.07 4.64
CA VAL A 490 -17.31 6.11 3.69
C VAL A 490 -18.65 6.69 4.16
N GLN A 491 -18.64 7.98 4.50
CA GLN A 491 -19.78 8.73 5.00
C GLN A 491 -20.46 9.57 3.92
N GLY A 492 -21.76 9.81 4.07
CA GLY A 492 -22.49 10.87 3.38
C GLY A 492 -22.24 12.26 3.99
N GLN A 493 -22.85 13.27 3.37
CA GLN A 493 -22.78 14.66 3.83
C GLN A 493 -23.45 14.88 5.20
N ASP A 494 -24.34 13.98 5.62
CA ASP A 494 -24.96 13.93 6.95
C ASP A 494 -24.07 13.29 8.03
N GLY A 495 -22.90 12.75 7.66
CA GLY A 495 -21.98 12.06 8.57
C GLY A 495 -22.37 10.62 8.91
N LYS A 496 -23.32 10.00 8.20
CA LYS A 496 -23.68 8.58 8.36
C LYS A 496 -23.12 7.74 7.20
N LYS A 497 -23.14 6.41 7.32
CA LYS A 497 -22.70 5.49 6.25
C LYS A 497 -23.36 5.86 4.91
N PHE A 498 -22.54 6.03 3.87
CA PHE A 498 -22.93 6.56 2.58
C PHE A 498 -24.06 5.74 1.93
N LYS A 499 -25.11 6.44 1.52
CA LYS A 499 -26.39 5.92 1.03
C LYS A 499 -26.95 6.81 -0.08
N THR A 500 -27.81 6.23 -0.92
CA THR A 500 -28.57 6.97 -1.94
C THR A 500 -29.56 7.94 -1.31
N ARG A 501 -30.21 8.80 -2.13
CA ARG A 501 -31.33 9.64 -1.67
C ARG A 501 -32.57 8.83 -1.24
N SER A 502 -32.71 7.56 -1.68
CA SER A 502 -33.74 6.62 -1.18
C SER A 502 -33.36 5.97 0.16
N GLY A 503 -32.12 6.13 0.64
CA GLY A 503 -31.61 5.47 1.84
C GLY A 503 -31.08 4.05 1.59
N GLU A 504 -31.06 3.58 0.34
CA GLU A 504 -30.43 2.33 -0.08
C GLU A 504 -28.89 2.46 -0.11
N VAL A 505 -28.20 1.33 -0.22
CA VAL A 505 -26.73 1.31 -0.37
C VAL A 505 -26.36 1.82 -1.76
N VAL A 506 -25.36 2.70 -1.87
CA VAL A 506 -24.87 3.18 -3.17
C VAL A 506 -24.12 2.05 -3.88
N ARG A 507 -24.64 1.68 -5.05
CA ARG A 507 -24.01 0.76 -6.02
C ARG A 507 -22.68 1.33 -6.48
N LEU A 508 -21.66 0.48 -6.57
CA LEU A 508 -20.35 0.93 -7.03
C LEU A 508 -20.34 1.31 -8.52
N ARG A 509 -21.12 0.63 -9.37
CA ARG A 509 -21.24 0.97 -10.80
C ARG A 509 -21.72 2.42 -10.99
N ASP A 510 -22.87 2.74 -10.43
CA ASP A 510 -23.52 4.05 -10.48
C ASP A 510 -22.60 5.19 -9.97
N LEU A 511 -21.75 4.90 -8.98
CA LEU A 511 -20.76 5.84 -8.43
C LEU A 511 -19.64 6.15 -9.42
N LEU A 512 -19.12 5.12 -10.10
CA LEU A 512 -18.08 5.27 -11.12
C LEU A 512 -18.64 5.98 -12.37
N ASP A 513 -19.89 5.69 -12.74
CA ASP A 513 -20.60 6.37 -13.84
C ASP A 513 -20.78 7.87 -13.57
N GLU A 514 -21.35 8.26 -12.43
CA GLU A 514 -21.51 9.67 -12.04
C GLU A 514 -20.16 10.41 -11.94
N ALA A 515 -19.05 9.73 -11.60
CA ALA A 515 -17.71 10.31 -11.62
C ALA A 515 -17.17 10.54 -13.05
N ALA A 516 -17.47 9.63 -13.98
CA ALA A 516 -17.13 9.75 -15.39
C ALA A 516 -17.96 10.85 -16.09
N ASP A 517 -19.28 10.85 -15.92
CA ASP A 517 -20.20 11.82 -16.51
C ASP A 517 -19.86 13.27 -16.12
N ARG A 518 -19.56 13.49 -14.83
CA ARG A 518 -19.11 14.81 -14.35
C ARG A 518 -17.77 15.24 -14.95
N SER A 519 -16.86 14.29 -15.15
CA SER A 519 -15.58 14.54 -15.82
C SER A 519 -15.79 14.87 -17.30
N GLU A 520 -16.75 14.23 -17.97
CA GLU A 520 -17.12 14.52 -19.35
C GLU A 520 -17.66 15.95 -19.50
N VAL A 521 -18.59 16.34 -18.61
CA VAL A 521 -19.17 17.70 -18.58
C VAL A 521 -18.10 18.79 -18.37
N GLU A 522 -17.08 18.54 -17.56
CA GLU A 522 -15.98 19.49 -17.35
C GLU A 522 -15.01 19.54 -18.54
N LEU A 523 -14.68 18.40 -19.16
CA LEU A 523 -13.85 18.37 -20.37
C LEU A 523 -14.56 19.06 -21.56
N ARG A 524 -15.87 18.88 -21.73
CA ARG A 524 -16.66 19.56 -22.77
C ARG A 524 -16.61 21.08 -22.63
N LYS A 525 -16.85 21.61 -21.43
CA LYS A 525 -16.71 23.05 -21.14
C LYS A 525 -15.31 23.56 -21.45
N ARG A 526 -14.26 22.77 -21.25
CA ARG A 526 -12.87 23.16 -21.60
C ARG A 526 -12.65 23.19 -23.11
N ALA A 527 -13.14 22.19 -23.84
CA ALA A 527 -13.12 22.18 -25.30
C ALA A 527 -13.88 23.39 -25.89
N GLU A 528 -15.08 23.69 -25.37
CA GLU A 528 -15.88 24.87 -25.73
C GLU A 528 -15.11 26.19 -25.47
N ASN A 529 -14.59 26.39 -24.25
CA ASN A 529 -13.81 27.59 -23.90
C ASN A 529 -12.52 27.73 -24.74
N ALA A 530 -11.93 26.62 -25.19
CA ALA A 530 -10.77 26.59 -26.07
C ALA A 530 -11.13 26.70 -27.57
N ASN A 531 -12.42 26.79 -27.92
CA ASN A 531 -12.95 26.77 -29.30
C ASN A 531 -12.54 25.52 -30.11
N ILE A 532 -12.38 24.38 -29.42
CA ILE A 532 -12.02 23.10 -30.03
C ILE A 532 -13.27 22.44 -30.62
N VAL A 533 -13.34 22.35 -31.95
CA VAL A 533 -14.39 21.57 -32.64
C VAL A 533 -14.14 20.08 -32.41
N LEU A 534 -15.11 19.41 -31.77
CA LEU A 534 -15.16 17.97 -31.57
C LEU A 534 -15.68 17.27 -32.84
N ASP A 535 -14.83 16.45 -33.44
CA ASP A 535 -15.20 15.43 -34.44
C ASP A 535 -15.38 14.07 -33.74
N GLU A 536 -15.80 13.03 -34.47
CA GLU A 536 -16.12 11.72 -33.89
C GLU A 536 -14.94 11.06 -33.14
N ASP A 537 -13.70 11.31 -33.55
CA ASP A 537 -12.51 10.76 -32.91
C ASP A 537 -12.12 11.56 -31.66
N LYS A 538 -12.20 12.89 -31.69
CA LYS A 538 -12.06 13.74 -30.48
C LYS A 538 -13.17 13.47 -29.47
N GLU A 539 -14.41 13.30 -29.91
CA GLU A 539 -15.56 12.95 -29.09
C GLU A 539 -15.31 11.61 -28.38
N ARG A 540 -14.87 10.58 -29.12
CA ARG A 540 -14.50 9.27 -28.53
C ARG A 540 -13.36 9.40 -27.52
N LYS A 541 -12.32 10.17 -27.84
CA LYS A 541 -11.17 10.41 -26.95
C LYS A 541 -11.55 11.22 -25.70
N LEU A 542 -12.45 12.19 -25.82
CA LEU A 542 -12.95 12.99 -24.68
C LEU A 542 -13.65 12.08 -23.67
N LYS A 543 -14.46 11.13 -24.12
CA LYS A 543 -15.12 10.14 -23.25
C LYS A 543 -14.14 9.17 -22.58
N GLN A 544 -13.12 8.71 -23.32
CA GLN A 544 -12.04 7.88 -22.77
C GLN A 544 -11.22 8.63 -21.71
N ASN A 545 -10.95 9.91 -21.92
CA ASN A 545 -10.32 10.79 -20.93
C ASN A 545 -11.25 11.02 -19.72
N ALA A 546 -12.55 11.20 -19.94
CA ALA A 546 -13.54 11.45 -18.89
C ALA A 546 -13.68 10.27 -17.92
N GLU A 547 -13.90 9.06 -18.43
CA GLU A 547 -13.90 7.82 -17.65
C GLU A 547 -12.60 7.69 -16.84
N SER A 548 -11.44 7.84 -17.51
CA SER A 548 -10.13 7.69 -16.88
C SER A 548 -9.85 8.75 -15.80
N ILE A 549 -10.29 10.01 -15.99
CA ILE A 549 -10.23 11.06 -14.95
C ILE A 549 -11.18 10.75 -13.80
N GLY A 550 -12.40 10.28 -14.08
CA GLY A 550 -13.37 9.86 -13.06
C GLY A 550 -12.82 8.75 -12.17
N MET A 551 -12.27 7.68 -12.76
CA MET A 551 -11.63 6.59 -12.03
C MET A 551 -10.42 7.09 -11.22
N ALA A 552 -9.58 7.95 -11.81
CA ALA A 552 -8.43 8.53 -11.11
C ALA A 552 -8.84 9.38 -9.90
N ALA A 553 -9.87 10.21 -10.05
CA ALA A 553 -10.40 11.05 -8.98
C ALA A 553 -10.96 10.22 -7.82
N VAL A 554 -11.74 9.17 -8.12
CA VAL A 554 -12.27 8.25 -7.10
C VAL A 554 -11.15 7.56 -6.33
N LYS A 555 -10.16 6.99 -7.04
CA LYS A 555 -8.99 6.33 -6.42
C LYS A 555 -8.20 7.26 -5.50
N TYR A 556 -7.79 8.40 -6.05
CA TYR A 556 -6.95 9.38 -5.37
C TYR A 556 -7.68 10.00 -4.17
N PHE A 557 -8.99 10.22 -4.26
CA PHE A 557 -9.78 10.78 -3.16
C PHE A 557 -9.95 9.84 -1.97
N ASP A 558 -9.88 8.52 -2.16
CA ASP A 558 -9.77 7.56 -1.05
C ASP A 558 -8.33 7.53 -0.50
N LEU A 559 -7.35 7.37 -1.40
CA LEU A 559 -5.94 7.19 -1.04
C LEU A 559 -5.31 8.41 -0.35
N ARG A 560 -5.77 9.63 -0.62
CA ARG A 560 -5.30 10.85 0.08
C ARG A 560 -5.74 10.93 1.54
N GLN A 561 -6.73 10.13 1.96
CA GLN A 561 -7.27 10.18 3.32
C GLN A 561 -6.37 9.35 4.25
N ASN A 562 -6.37 9.68 5.54
CA ASN A 562 -5.90 8.73 6.54
C ASN A 562 -6.82 7.49 6.48
N ARG A 563 -6.30 6.32 6.09
CA ARG A 563 -7.13 5.11 5.89
C ARG A 563 -7.98 4.78 7.12
N ASN A 564 -7.42 4.91 8.33
CA ASN A 564 -8.08 4.59 9.59
C ASN A 564 -9.23 5.55 9.94
N SER A 565 -9.33 6.70 9.27
CA SER A 565 -10.41 7.66 9.47
C SER A 565 -11.61 7.37 8.55
N ASP A 566 -12.80 7.61 9.08
CA ASP A 566 -14.00 7.86 8.28
C ASP A 566 -13.79 9.12 7.43
N TYR A 567 -14.30 9.13 6.19
CA TYR A 567 -14.28 10.32 5.33
C TYR A 567 -15.63 10.56 4.66
N ARG A 568 -15.94 11.83 4.36
CA ARG A 568 -17.18 12.20 3.65
C ARG A 568 -16.97 12.16 2.14
N PHE A 569 -17.80 11.38 1.45
CA PHE A 569 -17.78 11.27 0.01
C PHE A 569 -18.31 12.57 -0.65
N SER A 570 -17.57 13.08 -1.64
CA SER A 570 -17.90 14.32 -2.35
C SER A 570 -17.32 14.32 -3.76
N TYR A 571 -18.17 14.19 -4.78
CA TYR A 571 -17.75 14.34 -6.19
C TYR A 571 -17.10 15.70 -6.45
N ASP A 572 -17.72 16.76 -5.93
CA ASP A 572 -17.26 18.15 -6.11
C ASP A 572 -15.85 18.34 -5.53
N SER A 573 -15.49 17.61 -4.46
CA SER A 573 -14.19 17.72 -3.77
C SER A 573 -13.13 16.71 -4.25
N MET A 574 -13.48 15.77 -5.13
CA MET A 574 -12.52 14.89 -5.84
C MET A 574 -12.23 15.39 -7.26
N LEU A 575 -13.22 16.02 -7.90
CA LEU A 575 -13.12 16.58 -9.24
C LEU A 575 -12.66 18.06 -9.27
N ASP A 576 -12.48 18.70 -8.11
CA ASP A 576 -11.94 20.06 -8.03
C ASP A 576 -10.57 20.15 -8.74
N PRO A 577 -10.38 21.02 -9.74
CA PRO A 577 -9.09 21.23 -10.39
C PRO A 577 -8.05 21.96 -9.51
N LYS A 578 -8.35 22.21 -8.23
CA LYS A 578 -7.46 22.83 -7.24
C LYS A 578 -7.31 21.95 -6.00
N GLY A 579 -6.16 22.10 -5.33
CA GLY A 579 -5.84 21.36 -4.11
C GLY A 579 -5.42 19.92 -4.39
N ASN A 580 -5.40 19.10 -3.34
CA ASN A 580 -4.88 17.74 -3.36
C ASN A 580 -5.85 16.76 -4.05
N THR A 581 -5.94 16.81 -5.39
CA THR A 581 -6.82 15.97 -6.23
C THR A 581 -6.04 15.34 -7.39
N ALA A 582 -6.52 14.18 -7.88
CA ALA A 582 -6.00 13.59 -9.12
C ALA A 582 -6.07 14.59 -10.28
N VAL A 583 -7.16 15.35 -10.36
CA VAL A 583 -7.39 16.36 -11.40
C VAL A 583 -6.26 17.39 -11.41
N TYR A 584 -5.86 17.93 -10.26
CA TYR A 584 -4.73 18.87 -10.17
C TYR A 584 -3.40 18.22 -10.61
N VAL A 585 -3.09 17.01 -10.13
CA VAL A 585 -1.83 16.31 -10.47
C VAL A 585 -1.76 15.92 -11.96
N LEU A 586 -2.87 15.48 -12.55
CA LEU A 586 -2.97 15.15 -13.97
C LEU A 586 -2.84 16.39 -14.86
N TYR A 587 -3.42 17.54 -14.47
CA TYR A 587 -3.19 18.81 -15.17
C TYR A 587 -1.75 19.34 -14.99
N ALA A 588 -1.10 19.08 -13.85
CA ALA A 588 0.32 19.39 -13.68
C ALA A 588 1.19 18.53 -14.63
N TYR A 589 0.91 17.22 -14.72
CA TYR A 589 1.57 16.33 -15.69
C TYR A 589 1.39 16.82 -17.14
N ALA A 590 0.14 17.05 -17.57
CA ALA A 590 -0.18 17.53 -18.91
C ALA A 590 0.46 18.89 -19.22
N ARG A 591 0.61 19.76 -18.20
CA ARG A 591 1.35 21.02 -18.31
C ARG A 591 2.83 20.78 -18.55
N ILE A 592 3.49 19.92 -17.77
CA ILE A 592 4.91 19.58 -17.93
C ILE A 592 5.17 19.02 -19.33
N ALA A 593 4.39 18.03 -19.74
CA ALA A 593 4.40 17.47 -21.09
C ALA A 593 4.22 18.54 -22.18
N GLY A 594 3.32 19.51 -21.95
CA GLY A 594 3.14 20.68 -22.81
C GLY A 594 4.32 21.66 -22.83
N VAL A 595 5.12 21.77 -21.76
CA VAL A 595 6.35 22.57 -21.74
C VAL A 595 7.43 21.89 -22.58
N LEU A 596 7.67 20.59 -22.37
CA LEU A 596 8.66 19.81 -23.13
C LEU A 596 8.39 19.91 -24.64
N ARG A 597 7.13 19.73 -25.08
CA ARG A 597 6.74 19.88 -26.49
C ARG A 597 6.88 21.29 -27.05
N ARG A 598 6.78 22.35 -26.24
CA ARG A 598 6.95 23.76 -26.68
C ARG A 598 8.40 24.21 -26.74
N ALA A 599 9.33 23.46 -26.17
CA ALA A 599 10.74 23.83 -26.11
C ALA A 599 11.52 23.56 -27.40
N ASP A 600 10.90 22.85 -28.36
CA ASP A 600 11.46 22.45 -29.66
C ASP A 600 12.85 21.80 -29.53
N PHE A 601 12.98 20.88 -28.58
CA PHE A 601 14.25 20.30 -28.15
C PHE A 601 14.13 18.78 -27.94
N GLU A 602 15.04 18.02 -28.54
CA GLU A 602 15.10 16.56 -28.33
C GLU A 602 15.69 16.25 -26.95
N ILE A 603 14.86 15.77 -26.02
CA ILE A 603 15.25 15.47 -24.63
C ILE A 603 16.44 14.50 -24.54
N GLY A 604 16.60 13.58 -25.50
CA GLY A 604 17.76 12.67 -25.59
C GLY A 604 19.08 13.34 -26.00
N THR A 605 19.09 14.65 -26.26
CA THR A 605 20.30 15.45 -26.56
C THR A 605 20.73 16.36 -25.40
N LEU A 606 19.99 16.34 -24.29
CA LEU A 606 20.39 16.99 -23.03
C LEU A 606 21.47 16.15 -22.33
N SER A 607 22.50 16.81 -21.80
CA SER A 607 23.54 16.19 -20.99
C SER A 607 23.33 16.53 -19.51
N THR A 608 23.73 15.65 -18.60
CA THR A 608 23.78 15.98 -17.16
C THR A 608 24.79 17.10 -16.83
N THR A 609 25.69 17.44 -17.76
CA THR A 609 26.51 18.66 -17.70
C THR A 609 25.74 19.95 -18.00
N ASP A 610 24.54 19.87 -18.56
CA ASP A 610 23.65 21.02 -18.81
C ASP A 610 22.73 21.33 -17.60
N LEU A 611 22.81 20.55 -16.52
CA LEU A 611 22.04 20.77 -15.29
C LEU A 611 22.71 21.84 -14.42
N GLU A 612 21.92 22.80 -13.95
CA GLU A 612 22.31 23.87 -13.04
C GLU A 612 21.18 24.11 -12.03
N LEU A 613 21.50 24.16 -10.73
CA LEU A 613 20.54 24.42 -9.64
C LEU A 613 20.90 25.75 -8.97
N THR A 614 20.48 26.87 -9.58
CA THR A 614 20.88 28.22 -9.16
C THR A 614 19.82 28.90 -8.29
N GLU A 615 18.53 28.64 -8.56
CA GLU A 615 17.41 29.32 -7.91
C GLU A 615 16.80 28.51 -6.77
N ALA A 616 16.16 29.20 -5.82
CA ALA A 616 15.53 28.54 -4.68
C ALA A 616 14.41 27.52 -5.07
N PRO A 617 13.53 27.80 -6.05
CA PRO A 617 12.54 26.81 -6.53
C PRO A 617 13.18 25.60 -7.21
N GLU A 618 14.30 25.77 -7.92
CA GLU A 618 15.05 24.66 -8.54
C GLU A 618 15.61 23.74 -7.47
N ARG A 619 16.22 24.28 -6.40
CA ARG A 619 16.72 23.50 -5.27
C ARG A 619 15.59 22.81 -4.49
N ALA A 620 14.46 23.48 -4.29
CA ALA A 620 13.30 22.89 -3.60
C ALA A 620 12.72 21.69 -4.38
N LEU A 621 12.56 21.86 -5.70
CA LEU A 621 12.09 20.82 -6.60
C LEU A 621 13.06 19.62 -6.64
N ALA A 622 14.37 19.89 -6.76
CA ALA A 622 15.42 18.88 -6.68
C ALA A 622 15.39 18.09 -5.35
N LEU A 623 15.27 18.80 -4.22
CA LEU A 623 15.16 18.16 -2.90
C LEU A 623 13.94 17.25 -2.80
N ARG A 624 12.76 17.69 -3.29
CA ARG A 624 11.55 16.86 -3.25
C ARG A 624 11.69 15.62 -4.14
N LEU A 625 12.24 15.75 -5.35
CA LEU A 625 12.49 14.60 -6.24
C LEU A 625 13.31 13.50 -5.55
N LEU A 626 14.30 13.89 -4.72
CA LEU A 626 15.17 12.98 -3.99
C LEU A 626 14.54 12.38 -2.71
N ARG A 627 13.34 12.83 -2.31
CA ARG A 627 12.62 12.30 -1.13
C ARG A 627 11.70 11.12 -1.41
N LEU A 628 11.33 10.86 -2.65
CA LEU A 628 10.40 9.77 -2.97
C LEU A 628 10.80 8.39 -2.37
N PRO A 629 12.08 7.97 -2.34
CA PRO A 629 12.45 6.69 -1.74
C PRO A 629 12.22 6.64 -0.21
N GLU A 630 12.33 7.79 0.49
CA GLU A 630 12.04 7.88 1.93
C GLU A 630 10.53 7.84 2.21
N VAL A 631 9.73 8.40 1.30
CA VAL A 631 8.26 8.29 1.33
C VAL A 631 7.82 6.85 1.09
N ILE A 632 8.40 6.16 0.10
CA ILE A 632 8.06 4.76 -0.22
C ILE A 632 8.42 3.82 0.93
N ALA A 633 9.62 3.95 1.52
CA ALA A 633 10.02 3.15 2.67
C ALA A 633 9.08 3.34 3.90
N GLN A 634 8.51 4.53 4.08
CA GLN A 634 7.48 4.75 5.10
C GLN A 634 6.18 3.98 4.79
N VAL A 635 5.71 4.03 3.53
CA VAL A 635 4.48 3.33 3.09
C VAL A 635 4.64 1.81 3.13
N GLU A 636 5.83 1.29 2.84
CA GLU A 636 6.17 -0.14 2.93
C GLU A 636 6.00 -0.70 4.36
N ASP A 637 6.42 0.06 5.38
CA ASP A 637 6.33 -0.35 6.78
C ASP A 637 4.94 -0.09 7.39
N ASP A 638 4.40 1.13 7.24
CA ASP A 638 3.21 1.60 7.96
C ASP A 638 1.88 1.42 7.22
N LEU A 639 1.95 1.12 5.91
CA LEU A 639 0.81 0.92 5.02
C LEU A 639 -0.10 2.17 4.90
N PHE A 640 0.43 3.39 4.85
CA PHE A 640 -0.34 4.61 4.59
C PHE A 640 -0.06 5.24 3.20
N PRO A 641 -0.74 4.77 2.12
CA PRO A 641 -0.62 5.33 0.77
C PRO A 641 -0.79 6.86 0.66
N SER A 642 -1.48 7.51 1.60
CA SER A 642 -1.65 8.96 1.63
C SER A 642 -0.32 9.73 1.59
N ARG A 643 0.77 9.16 2.12
CA ARG A 643 2.12 9.74 2.04
C ARG A 643 2.60 9.90 0.58
N LEU A 644 2.36 8.89 -0.25
CA LEU A 644 2.69 8.90 -1.67
C LEU A 644 1.82 9.91 -2.43
N VAL A 645 0.56 10.06 -2.01
CA VAL A 645 -0.39 11.04 -2.58
C VAL A 645 -0.01 12.48 -2.24
N ASP A 646 0.32 12.75 -0.98
CA ASP A 646 0.82 14.06 -0.53
C ASP A 646 2.16 14.41 -1.18
N HIS A 647 3.02 13.42 -1.44
CA HIS A 647 4.25 13.61 -2.22
C HIS A 647 3.96 14.04 -3.66
N MET A 648 3.04 13.36 -4.37
CA MET A 648 2.63 13.74 -5.73
C MET A 648 2.04 15.14 -5.79
N TYR A 649 1.13 15.48 -4.86
CA TYR A 649 0.54 16.81 -4.80
C TYR A 649 1.59 17.90 -4.49
N GLY A 650 2.48 17.63 -3.54
CA GLY A 650 3.60 18.52 -3.24
C GLY A 650 4.55 18.70 -4.42
N LEU A 651 4.81 17.65 -5.20
CA LEU A 651 5.65 17.71 -6.40
C LEU A 651 5.00 18.53 -7.52
N ALA A 652 3.70 18.38 -7.74
CA ALA A 652 2.92 19.22 -8.65
C ALA A 652 2.85 20.70 -8.19
N THR A 653 2.87 20.93 -6.87
CA THR A 653 2.87 22.27 -6.26
C THR A 653 4.23 22.95 -6.42
N ASP A 654 5.33 22.30 -6.00
CA ASP A 654 6.69 22.83 -6.14
C ASP A 654 7.06 23.07 -7.62
N PHE A 655 6.65 22.17 -8.52
CA PHE A 655 6.79 22.38 -9.96
C PHE A 655 6.02 23.63 -10.44
N SER A 656 4.84 23.89 -9.88
CA SER A 656 4.05 25.07 -10.25
C SER A 656 4.71 26.38 -9.79
N SER A 657 5.36 26.41 -8.63
CA SER A 657 6.18 27.54 -8.18
C SER A 657 7.41 27.72 -9.09
N PHE A 658 8.19 26.65 -9.30
CA PHE A 658 9.33 26.63 -10.22
C PHE A 658 8.97 27.15 -11.62
N TYR A 659 7.89 26.65 -12.24
CA TYR A 659 7.46 27.09 -13.57
C TYR A 659 6.96 28.56 -13.61
N THR A 660 6.60 29.13 -12.46
CA THR A 660 6.16 30.54 -12.35
C THR A 660 7.33 31.49 -12.11
N GLU A 661 8.33 31.07 -11.32
CA GLU A 661 9.46 31.89 -10.88
C GLU A 661 10.71 31.73 -11.76
N CYS A 662 10.88 30.57 -12.39
CA CYS A 662 12.06 30.20 -13.19
C CYS A 662 11.65 29.92 -14.66
N PRO A 663 11.75 30.92 -15.58
CA PRO A 663 11.36 30.74 -16.97
C PRO A 663 12.09 29.57 -17.66
N VAL A 664 11.33 28.61 -18.21
CA VAL A 664 11.88 27.42 -18.86
C VAL A 664 12.22 27.69 -20.33
N VAL A 665 11.21 27.85 -21.18
CA VAL A 665 11.40 28.02 -22.64
C VAL A 665 11.89 29.43 -22.96
N GLY A 666 12.95 29.53 -23.76
CA GLY A 666 13.58 30.79 -24.16
C GLY A 666 14.52 31.41 -23.13
N SER A 667 14.85 30.71 -22.04
CA SER A 667 15.87 31.16 -21.08
C SER A 667 17.26 30.59 -21.40
N GLU A 668 18.31 31.22 -20.87
CA GLU A 668 19.69 30.71 -20.97
C GLU A 668 19.81 29.32 -20.31
N GLN A 669 19.14 29.13 -19.17
CA GLN A 669 19.10 27.86 -18.43
C GLN A 669 18.05 26.87 -18.98
N GLN A 670 17.52 27.06 -20.20
CA GLN A 670 16.46 26.21 -20.76
C GLN A 670 16.79 24.72 -20.64
N LYS A 671 18.03 24.31 -20.94
CA LYS A 671 18.44 22.91 -20.87
C LYS A 671 18.32 22.33 -19.45
N SER A 672 18.92 22.98 -18.45
CA SER A 672 18.79 22.59 -17.02
C SER A 672 17.32 22.44 -16.62
N ARG A 673 16.52 23.44 -17.00
CA ARG A 673 15.10 23.49 -16.64
C ARG A 673 14.27 22.41 -17.36
N LEU A 674 14.67 21.97 -18.56
CA LEU A 674 14.09 20.82 -19.25
C LEU A 674 14.47 19.48 -18.59
N ILE A 675 15.70 19.33 -18.08
CA ILE A 675 16.10 18.16 -17.27
C ILE A 675 15.18 18.05 -16.05
N LEU A 676 15.00 19.16 -15.30
CA LEU A 676 14.06 19.20 -14.16
C LEU A 676 12.63 18.87 -14.58
N CYS A 677 12.10 19.47 -15.66
CA CYS A 677 10.77 19.13 -16.19
C CYS A 677 10.63 17.62 -16.48
N GLU A 678 11.60 16.99 -17.14
CA GLU A 678 11.52 15.58 -17.50
C GLU A 678 11.64 14.65 -16.28
N VAL A 679 12.52 14.93 -15.31
CA VAL A 679 12.61 14.13 -14.08
C VAL A 679 11.31 14.22 -13.27
N VAL A 680 10.68 15.40 -13.19
CA VAL A 680 9.35 15.55 -12.56
C VAL A 680 8.28 14.77 -13.34
N ARG A 681 8.28 14.83 -14.68
CA ARG A 681 7.32 14.07 -15.51
C ARG A 681 7.46 12.56 -15.25
N ARG A 682 8.69 12.03 -15.29
CA ARG A 682 8.97 10.61 -15.01
C ARG A 682 8.53 10.21 -13.60
N GLN A 683 8.83 11.02 -12.58
CA GLN A 683 8.46 10.71 -11.21
C GLN A 683 6.94 10.75 -10.98
N LEU A 684 6.23 11.71 -11.58
CA LEU A 684 4.75 11.72 -11.52
C LEU A 684 4.13 10.53 -12.27
N ALA A 685 4.65 10.17 -13.45
CA ALA A 685 4.18 8.97 -14.17
C ALA A 685 4.36 7.69 -13.35
N TYR A 686 5.52 7.53 -12.73
CA TYR A 686 5.82 6.40 -11.85
C TYR A 686 4.83 6.32 -10.68
N CYS A 687 4.66 7.41 -9.91
CA CYS A 687 3.75 7.42 -8.76
C CYS A 687 2.28 7.18 -9.17
N LEU A 688 1.82 7.77 -10.28
CA LEU A 688 0.47 7.53 -10.80
C LEU A 688 0.29 6.08 -11.27
N GLY A 689 1.35 5.47 -11.83
CA GLY A 689 1.37 4.05 -12.22
C GLY A 689 1.13 3.10 -11.06
N LEU A 690 1.70 3.36 -9.88
CA LEU A 690 1.46 2.60 -8.65
C LEU A 690 -0.03 2.61 -8.23
N LEU A 691 -0.73 3.71 -8.50
CA LEU A 691 -2.17 3.87 -8.26
C LEU A 691 -3.07 3.28 -9.39
N ARG A 692 -2.48 2.67 -10.43
CA ARG A 692 -3.15 2.33 -11.69
C ARG A 692 -3.90 3.54 -12.28
N ILE A 693 -3.25 4.71 -12.31
CA ILE A 693 -3.73 5.93 -12.97
C ILE A 693 -2.80 6.20 -14.16
N GLU A 694 -3.36 6.21 -15.37
CA GLU A 694 -2.61 6.53 -16.58
C GLU A 694 -2.49 8.06 -16.74
N PRO A 695 -1.27 8.61 -16.88
CA PRO A 695 -1.08 10.05 -17.00
C PRO A 695 -1.34 10.54 -18.44
N PHE A 696 -1.96 11.71 -18.57
CA PHE A 696 -2.30 12.27 -19.87
C PHE A 696 -1.23 13.23 -20.38
N GLU A 697 -0.60 12.90 -21.51
CA GLU A 697 0.30 13.81 -22.22
C GLU A 697 -0.42 15.08 -22.71
N GLN A 698 -1.74 15.02 -22.97
CA GLN A 698 -2.61 16.14 -23.38
C GLN A 698 -4.01 15.99 -22.77
N LEU A 699 -4.57 17.09 -22.25
CA LEU A 699 -5.93 17.25 -21.72
C LEU A 699 -6.54 18.56 -22.26
#